data_AF-A0A1M5D5W3-F1
#
_entry.id   AF-A0A1M5D5W3-F1
#
_cell.length_a   1.000
_cell.length_b   1.000
_cell.length_c   1.000
_cell.angle_alpha   90.00
_cell.angle_beta   90.00
_cell.angle_gamma   90.00
#
_symmetry.space_group_name_H-M   'P 1'
#
loop_
_entity.id
_entity.type
_entity.pdbx_description
1 polymer ?
#
loop_
_entity_poly.entity_id
_entity_poly.type
_entity_poly.pdbx_seq_one_letter_code
_entity_poly.pdbx_strand_id
1 'polypeptide(L)'
;MRIACLGGGPAGLYFAISLKLRQPDADVVVFERNRADDTFGWGVVLSDETLDNLSRNDVVSAATIREHFAYWDDVALVHKGQKVVSTGHGFCGIGRKRLLMILQDRARDLGVDLRFSTEVGPATDYMDDYDVVVASDGLNSRTRSAFEGAFAPDIDLRACQFVWLGTRQKFDDAFTFIFEETDKGWLWAHAYQFDPDTATFIVECSQATFDAYGFGEMSQQESIAICQEVFKDHLGGHPLMTNANHIRGSAWIRFPRVLCKRWSHKNVVLLGDAAATAHFSIGSGTKLALESAIALAENLSTQPDVATAFRAYEDQRQLEVLRLQSAARNSVEWFEDVERYLDLDPVQLNYSLLTRSQRISHENLRARDPAWLAAAERWFQAQAGVQADGPARAPMFAPFTLRDMTLKNRVVVSPMAQYKAVDGCPTDWHLIHYGERAKGGAGLVYTEMTCVSAEGRITPGCPGLYDPAHEAAWTRIVDFVHTETTAKICCQIGHAGRKGSTRLGWEGMDQPLSADNWPLISASALPWSDANATPKEMTREDMDTVTAQFVSATQMAARAGFDMIELHAAHGYLISSFISPLSNVRTDEYGGPLENRMRYPLEVFAAMRAAWGDAQPLSVRISATDWTDRGLTLEDSVAVARMFAAAGADIVDVSAGQTSTDAQPVYGRMFQTPFSDRIRNETGIPTMAVGNIFEADHVNSILMAGRADLVCLARPHLSDPYWLLHAATALGDRQEDWPLPYRAGRDQAWRLADKEAEVARA
;
A
#
# COMPACT_ATOMS: atom_id res chain seq x y z
N MET A 1 12.39 41.35 15.40
CA MET A 1 11.47 40.23 15.71
C MET A 1 12.12 39.38 16.79
N ARG A 2 11.41 39.09 17.88
CA ARG A 2 11.83 38.25 19.01
C ARG A 2 11.18 36.89 18.90
N ILE A 3 11.95 35.82 18.97
CA ILE A 3 11.47 34.45 18.71
C ILE A 3 11.96 33.48 19.77
N ALA A 4 11.03 32.67 20.28
CA ALA A 4 11.33 31.54 21.15
C ALA A 4 11.17 30.24 20.38
N CYS A 5 12.23 29.43 20.33
CA CYS A 5 12.18 28.06 19.84
C CYS A 5 12.16 27.11 21.04
N LEU A 6 11.07 26.37 21.20
CA LEU A 6 10.88 25.40 22.27
C LEU A 6 11.41 24.05 21.78
N GLY A 7 12.62 23.66 22.17
CA GLY A 7 13.29 22.42 21.77
C GLY A 7 14.56 22.66 20.92
N GLY A 8 15.68 22.08 21.34
CA GLY A 8 17.00 22.16 20.71
C GLY A 8 17.34 20.98 19.79
N GLY A 9 16.32 20.32 19.22
CA GLY A 9 16.50 19.29 18.20
C GLY A 9 16.86 19.87 16.82
N PRO A 10 17.02 19.03 15.77
CA PRO A 10 17.38 19.49 14.43
C PRO A 10 16.42 20.53 13.86
N ALA A 11 15.11 20.42 14.14
CA ALA A 11 14.11 21.36 13.65
C ALA A 11 14.29 22.77 14.24
N GLY A 12 14.35 22.89 15.57
CA GLY A 12 14.47 24.18 16.26
C GLY A 12 15.81 24.86 16.00
N LEU A 13 16.92 24.11 16.09
CA LEU A 13 18.26 24.64 15.81
C LEU A 13 18.38 25.13 14.37
N TYR A 14 17.91 24.33 13.40
CA TYR A 14 18.06 24.69 12.00
C TYR A 14 17.10 25.79 11.56
N PHE A 15 15.92 25.91 12.19
CA PHE A 15 15.05 27.07 12.00
C PHE A 15 15.76 28.34 12.47
N ALA A 16 16.38 28.32 13.65
CA ALA A 16 17.11 29.47 14.19
C ALA A 16 18.27 29.91 13.27
N ILE A 17 19.06 28.94 12.76
CA ILE A 17 20.12 29.19 11.76
C ILE A 17 19.54 29.80 10.49
N SER A 18 18.54 29.13 9.91
CA SER A 18 17.92 29.51 8.64
C SER A 18 17.32 30.91 8.69
N LEU A 19 16.72 31.28 9.83
CA LEU A 19 16.19 32.61 10.04
C LEU A 19 17.30 33.65 10.23
N LYS A 20 18.31 33.39 11.07
CA LYS A 20 19.43 34.33 11.28
C LYS A 20 20.19 34.65 9.99
N LEU A 21 20.29 33.70 9.07
CA LEU A 21 20.87 33.92 7.74
C LEU A 21 20.05 34.90 6.87
N ARG A 22 18.74 34.97 7.08
CA ARG A 22 17.82 35.87 6.36
C ARG A 22 17.58 37.19 7.09
N GLN A 23 17.57 37.15 8.42
CA GLN A 23 17.33 38.27 9.32
C GLN A 23 18.37 38.29 10.46
N PRO A 24 19.58 38.82 10.22
CA PRO A 24 20.66 38.83 11.21
C PRO A 24 20.30 39.52 12.54
N ASP A 25 19.45 40.55 12.46
CA ASP A 25 19.01 41.37 13.60
C ASP A 25 17.85 40.75 14.41
N ALA A 26 17.35 39.57 14.03
CA ALA A 26 16.33 38.87 14.80
C ALA A 26 16.91 38.38 16.14
N ASP A 27 16.14 38.55 17.22
CA ASP A 27 16.46 38.02 18.55
C ASP A 27 15.87 36.62 18.67
N VAL A 28 16.70 35.58 18.64
CA VAL A 28 16.26 34.19 18.61
C VAL A 28 16.84 33.46 19.80
N VAL A 29 15.95 32.90 20.63
CA VAL A 29 16.29 32.09 21.81
C VAL A 29 15.84 30.65 21.56
N VAL A 30 16.73 29.68 21.73
CA VAL A 30 16.40 28.25 21.70
C VAL A 30 16.48 27.68 23.10
N PHE A 31 15.36 27.13 23.58
CA PHE A 31 15.26 26.50 24.90
C PHE A 31 15.35 24.98 24.76
N GLU A 32 16.25 24.33 25.51
CA GLU A 32 16.39 22.87 25.54
C GLU A 32 16.45 22.37 26.98
N ARG A 33 15.62 21.37 27.29
CA ARG A 33 15.51 20.81 28.65
C ARG A 33 16.70 19.92 29.00
N ASN A 34 17.29 19.28 28.00
CA ASN A 34 18.41 18.36 28.18
C ASN A 34 19.75 19.11 28.15
N ARG A 35 20.84 18.42 28.46
CA ARG A 35 22.18 18.95 28.25
C ARG A 35 22.46 19.01 26.74
N ALA A 36 23.41 19.87 26.36
CA ALA A 36 23.77 20.07 24.96
C ALA A 36 24.17 18.78 24.22
N ASP A 37 24.68 17.79 24.95
CA ASP A 37 25.25 16.57 24.42
C ASP A 37 24.44 15.29 24.74
N ASP A 38 23.27 15.46 25.36
CA ASP A 38 22.29 14.39 25.63
C ASP A 38 21.49 14.10 24.36
N THR A 39 21.56 12.86 23.87
CA THR A 39 20.81 12.43 22.68
C THR A 39 20.16 11.07 22.90
N PHE A 40 18.97 10.91 22.33
CA PHE A 40 18.34 9.60 22.16
C PHE A 40 18.59 9.08 20.73
N GLY A 41 19.12 7.85 20.61
CA GLY A 41 19.46 7.23 19.33
C GLY A 41 20.86 7.60 18.82
N TRP A 42 21.30 6.91 17.77
CA TRP A 42 22.69 6.93 17.30
C TRP A 42 22.85 7.67 15.97
N GLY A 43 22.84 7.00 14.82
CA GLY A 43 22.96 7.62 13.50
C GLY A 43 21.67 8.20 12.96
N VAL A 44 21.75 9.15 12.03
CA VAL A 44 20.61 9.57 11.19
C VAL A 44 21.01 9.47 9.74
N VAL A 45 20.08 9.06 8.89
CA VAL A 45 20.27 8.96 7.43
C VAL A 45 19.75 10.23 6.77
N LEU A 46 20.50 10.75 5.81
CA LEU A 46 20.11 11.88 4.96
C LEU A 46 20.25 11.47 3.48
N SER A 47 19.47 12.12 2.61
CA SER A 47 19.59 11.96 1.17
C SER A 47 20.43 13.09 0.57
N ASP A 48 21.08 12.85 -0.58
CA ASP A 48 21.82 13.89 -1.30
C ASP A 48 20.95 15.10 -1.63
N GLU A 49 19.70 14.87 -2.04
CA GLU A 49 18.71 15.94 -2.25
C GLU A 49 18.53 16.82 -1.01
N THR A 50 18.51 16.21 0.20
CA THR A 50 18.39 16.97 1.44
C THR A 50 19.62 17.86 1.61
N LEU A 51 20.81 17.35 1.28
CA LEU A 51 22.06 18.12 1.38
C LEU A 51 22.16 19.25 0.37
N ASP A 52 21.60 19.09 -0.81
CA ASP A 52 21.51 20.16 -1.80
C ASP A 52 20.55 21.26 -1.33
N ASN A 53 19.43 20.87 -0.71
CA ASN A 53 18.52 21.81 -0.05
C ASN A 53 19.21 22.55 1.10
N LEU A 54 19.98 21.85 1.93
CA LEU A 54 20.79 22.49 2.98
C LEU A 54 21.85 23.42 2.39
N SER A 55 22.53 23.01 1.31
CA SER A 55 23.59 23.80 0.67
C SER A 55 23.07 25.11 0.10
N ARG A 56 21.86 25.10 -0.48
CA ARG A 56 21.20 26.31 -0.98
C ARG A 56 20.82 27.27 0.15
N ASN A 57 20.58 26.76 1.35
CA ASN A 57 20.15 27.54 2.51
C ASN A 57 21.33 28.02 3.39
N ASP A 58 22.23 27.12 3.75
CA ASP A 58 23.43 27.34 4.57
C ASP A 58 24.58 26.47 4.08
N VAL A 59 25.42 27.04 3.20
CA VAL A 59 26.60 26.38 2.63
C VAL A 59 27.56 25.90 3.72
N VAL A 60 27.67 26.63 4.84
CA VAL A 60 28.62 26.30 5.92
C VAL A 60 28.18 25.06 6.70
N SER A 61 26.91 25.01 7.12
CA SER A 61 26.34 23.81 7.76
C SER A 61 26.43 22.61 6.82
N ALA A 62 26.04 22.78 5.55
CA ALA A 62 26.04 21.67 4.60
C ALA A 62 27.45 21.11 4.35
N ALA A 63 28.47 21.97 4.21
CA ALA A 63 29.86 21.53 4.06
C ALA A 63 30.36 20.80 5.31
N THR A 64 30.13 21.37 6.50
CA THR A 64 30.57 20.78 7.77
C THR A 64 29.88 19.43 8.03
N ILE A 65 28.58 19.32 7.74
CA ILE A 65 27.83 18.07 7.86
C ILE A 65 28.42 17.01 6.91
N ARG A 66 28.74 17.39 5.66
CA ARG A 66 29.33 16.49 4.66
C ARG A 66 30.68 15.90 5.06
N GLU A 67 31.52 16.68 5.77
CA GLU A 67 32.82 16.21 6.27
C GLU A 67 32.71 15.04 7.27
N HIS A 68 31.52 14.82 7.84
CA HIS A 68 31.27 13.81 8.87
C HIS A 68 30.36 12.66 8.42
N PHE A 69 30.07 12.55 7.11
CA PHE A 69 29.24 11.44 6.63
C PHE A 69 30.00 10.13 6.47
N ALA A 70 29.36 9.06 6.90
CA ALA A 70 29.57 7.73 6.35
C ALA A 70 28.67 7.58 5.10
N TYR A 71 29.23 7.12 3.99
CA TYR A 71 28.49 6.87 2.75
C TYR A 71 28.46 5.38 2.47
N TRP A 72 27.31 4.90 2.01
CA TRP A 72 27.13 3.54 1.52
C TRP A 72 26.05 3.54 0.45
N ASP A 73 26.12 2.60 -0.48
CA ASP A 73 25.20 2.53 -1.62
C ASP A 73 24.21 1.35 -1.53
N ASP A 74 24.60 0.31 -0.80
CA ASP A 74 23.91 -0.97 -0.84
C ASP A 74 22.84 -1.10 0.26
N VAL A 75 21.84 -1.92 -0.03
CA VAL A 75 20.88 -2.47 0.95
C VAL A 75 21.05 -3.98 0.98
N ALA A 76 21.24 -4.54 2.17
CA ALA A 76 21.37 -5.96 2.40
C ALA A 76 20.19 -6.51 3.20
N LEU A 77 19.71 -7.69 2.80
CA LEU A 77 18.81 -8.54 3.57
C LEU A 77 19.59 -9.75 4.05
N VAL A 78 19.60 -9.99 5.36
CA VAL A 78 20.11 -11.21 5.99
C VAL A 78 18.94 -12.00 6.55
N HIS A 79 18.71 -13.19 5.99
CA HIS A 79 17.61 -14.07 6.37
C HIS A 79 17.96 -15.54 6.11
N LYS A 80 17.65 -16.43 7.06
CA LYS A 80 17.95 -17.88 6.97
C LYS A 80 19.42 -18.17 6.56
N GLY A 81 20.36 -17.41 7.11
CA GLY A 81 21.80 -17.53 6.84
C GLY A 81 22.27 -17.04 5.45
N GLN A 82 21.38 -16.45 4.65
CA GLN A 82 21.69 -15.88 3.34
C GLN A 82 21.76 -14.36 3.42
N LYS A 83 22.72 -13.76 2.71
CA LYS A 83 22.83 -12.30 2.53
C LYS A 83 22.56 -11.96 1.06
N VAL A 84 21.46 -11.24 0.80
CA VAL A 84 21.09 -10.73 -0.53
C VAL A 84 21.32 -9.23 -0.55
N VAL A 85 22.02 -8.73 -1.57
CA VAL A 85 22.41 -7.33 -1.68
C VAL A 85 21.84 -6.73 -2.97
N SER A 86 21.30 -5.52 -2.86
CA SER A 86 20.99 -4.65 -4.00
C SER A 86 21.73 -3.32 -3.83
N THR A 87 22.25 -2.79 -4.93
CA THR A 87 23.11 -1.60 -5.01
C THR A 87 22.36 -0.38 -5.61
N GLY A 88 23.03 0.77 -5.75
CA GLY A 88 22.46 1.97 -6.38
C GLY A 88 21.38 2.67 -5.57
N HIS A 89 21.31 2.45 -4.26
CA HIS A 89 20.30 3.09 -3.40
C HIS A 89 20.75 4.47 -2.92
N GLY A 90 22.05 4.63 -2.66
CA GLY A 90 22.70 5.87 -2.23
C GLY A 90 22.21 6.39 -0.88
N PHE A 91 23.02 6.21 0.16
CA PHE A 91 22.74 6.72 1.49
C PHE A 91 23.96 7.42 2.10
N CYS A 92 23.68 8.38 2.98
CA CYS A 92 24.68 8.92 3.88
C CYS A 92 24.14 8.99 5.31
N GLY A 93 25.01 8.73 6.27
CA GLY A 93 24.70 8.68 7.69
C GLY A 93 25.64 9.54 8.50
N ILE A 94 25.11 10.26 9.49
CA ILE A 94 25.88 11.04 10.46
C ILE A 94 25.41 10.71 11.88
N GLY A 95 26.33 10.66 12.84
CA GLY A 95 25.96 10.56 14.24
C GLY A 95 25.06 11.72 14.69
N ARG A 96 23.90 11.42 15.28
CA ARG A 96 22.91 12.42 15.74
C ARG A 96 23.53 13.44 16.69
N LYS A 97 24.37 12.98 17.63
CA LYS A 97 25.13 13.83 18.54
C LYS A 97 26.04 14.80 17.77
N ARG A 98 26.76 14.31 16.76
CA ARG A 98 27.64 15.14 15.93
C ARG A 98 26.85 16.18 15.13
N LEU A 99 25.74 15.78 14.51
CA LEU A 99 24.84 16.68 13.80
C LEU A 99 24.35 17.82 14.71
N LEU A 100 23.86 17.50 15.92
CA LEU A 100 23.41 18.52 16.86
C LEU A 100 24.53 19.47 17.26
N MET A 101 25.73 18.97 17.53
CA MET A 101 26.87 19.84 17.84
C MET A 101 27.20 20.81 16.71
N ILE A 102 27.22 20.34 15.45
CA ILE A 102 27.45 21.19 14.28
C ILE A 102 26.39 22.30 14.20
N LEU A 103 25.12 21.94 14.38
CA LEU A 103 24.02 22.91 14.36
C LEU A 103 24.09 23.89 15.53
N GLN A 104 24.46 23.43 16.73
CA GLN A 104 24.63 24.31 17.89
C GLN A 104 25.77 25.31 17.68
N ASP A 105 26.92 24.85 17.19
CA ASP A 105 28.07 25.70 16.93
C ASP A 105 27.72 26.75 15.86
N ARG A 106 27.07 26.32 14.78
CA ARG A 106 26.57 27.25 13.75
C ARG A 106 25.57 28.26 14.28
N ALA A 107 24.65 27.85 15.15
CA ALA A 107 23.67 28.74 15.76
C ALA A 107 24.36 29.79 16.66
N ARG A 108 25.39 29.40 17.42
CA ARG A 108 26.20 30.33 18.22
C ARG A 108 26.96 31.33 17.34
N ASP A 109 27.56 30.87 16.25
CA ASP A 109 28.27 31.73 15.29
C ASP A 109 27.37 32.81 14.69
N LEU A 110 26.08 32.51 14.54
CA LEU A 110 25.06 33.44 14.03
C LEU A 110 24.40 34.28 15.13
N GLY A 111 24.82 34.13 16.39
CA GLY A 111 24.32 34.91 17.53
C GLY A 111 22.93 34.48 18.03
N VAL A 112 22.59 33.19 17.93
CA VAL A 112 21.39 32.62 18.58
C VAL A 112 21.69 32.37 20.07
N ASP A 113 20.77 32.75 20.96
CA ASP A 113 20.85 32.47 22.40
C ASP A 113 20.40 31.01 22.68
N LEU A 114 21.35 30.12 22.98
CA LEU A 114 21.06 28.71 23.28
C LEU A 114 21.02 28.48 24.80
N ARG A 115 19.85 28.09 25.33
CA ARG A 115 19.63 27.83 26.76
C ARG A 115 19.33 26.35 27.02
N PHE A 116 20.38 25.60 27.37
CA PHE A 116 20.30 24.18 27.73
C PHE A 116 19.95 23.96 29.20
N SER A 117 19.56 22.73 29.56
CA SER A 117 19.13 22.38 30.92
C SER A 117 18.06 23.32 31.49
N THR A 118 17.22 23.84 30.59
CA THR A 118 16.16 24.80 30.92
C THR A 118 14.82 24.11 30.70
N GLU A 119 14.05 23.90 31.77
CA GLU A 119 12.74 23.27 31.67
C GLU A 119 11.83 24.09 30.73
N VAL A 120 11.24 23.43 29.74
CA VAL A 120 10.43 24.06 28.69
C VAL A 120 8.95 23.81 28.97
N GLY A 121 8.22 24.89 29.29
CA GLY A 121 6.76 24.89 29.45
C GLY A 121 6.02 24.85 28.10
N PRO A 122 4.68 24.75 28.11
CA PRO A 122 3.87 24.96 26.90
C PRO A 122 4.05 26.38 26.34
N ALA A 123 3.77 26.58 25.06
CA ALA A 123 3.94 27.89 24.41
C ALA A 123 3.17 29.04 25.08
N THR A 124 2.11 28.77 25.85
CA THR A 124 1.39 29.80 26.65
C THR A 124 2.32 30.62 27.54
N ASP A 125 3.42 30.04 28.00
CA ASP A 125 4.36 30.69 28.92
C ASP A 125 5.28 31.71 28.20
N TYR A 126 5.24 31.74 26.86
CA TYR A 126 6.15 32.53 26.01
C TYR A 126 5.41 33.48 25.06
N MET A 127 4.11 33.29 24.83
CA MET A 127 3.36 34.00 23.79
C MET A 127 3.29 35.52 23.98
N ASP A 128 3.35 36.00 25.22
CA ASP A 128 3.26 37.43 25.53
C ASP A 128 4.63 38.15 25.41
N ASP A 129 5.73 37.40 25.52
CA ASP A 129 7.09 37.93 25.53
C ASP A 129 7.80 37.88 24.16
N TYR A 130 7.28 37.09 23.23
CA TYR A 130 7.88 36.83 21.92
C TYR A 130 6.90 37.06 20.78
N ASP A 131 7.40 37.62 19.67
CA ASP A 131 6.59 37.87 18.46
C ASP A 131 6.17 36.54 17.79
N VAL A 132 7.03 35.52 17.89
CA VAL A 132 6.79 34.16 17.36
C VAL A 132 7.29 33.10 18.36
N VAL A 133 6.48 32.07 18.58
CA VAL A 133 6.87 30.89 19.36
C VAL A 133 6.86 29.66 18.44
N VAL A 134 8.05 29.10 18.17
CA VAL A 134 8.21 27.88 17.40
C VAL A 134 8.26 26.68 18.34
N ALA A 135 7.22 25.87 18.32
CA ALA A 135 7.14 24.63 19.09
C ALA A 135 7.79 23.48 18.33
N SER A 136 9.05 23.24 18.65
CA SER A 136 9.87 22.12 18.17
C SER A 136 10.18 21.12 19.29
N ASP A 137 9.27 21.01 20.26
CA ASP A 137 9.42 20.26 21.52
C ASP A 137 9.13 18.76 21.36
N GLY A 138 9.08 18.31 20.11
CA GLY A 138 9.16 16.91 19.68
C GLY A 138 7.88 16.10 19.87
N LEU A 139 8.06 14.79 19.89
CA LEU A 139 7.00 13.78 19.93
C LEU A 139 6.01 13.98 21.08
N ASN A 140 6.51 14.34 22.27
CA ASN A 140 5.72 14.59 23.47
C ASN A 140 5.45 16.09 23.69
N SER A 141 5.22 16.84 22.61
CA SER A 141 5.01 18.29 22.63
C SER A 141 3.96 18.73 23.64
N ARG A 142 4.39 19.52 24.64
CA ARG A 142 3.49 20.13 25.63
C ARG A 142 2.65 21.22 24.97
N THR A 143 3.22 21.92 23.99
CA THR A 143 2.51 22.95 23.23
C THR A 143 1.37 22.37 22.42
N ARG A 144 1.60 21.25 21.73
CA ARG A 144 0.53 20.56 20.97
C ARG A 144 -0.63 20.17 21.88
N SER A 145 -0.34 19.61 23.05
CA SER A 145 -1.36 19.24 24.04
C SER A 145 -2.10 20.47 24.61
N ALA A 146 -1.39 21.57 24.90
CA ALA A 146 -2.01 22.79 25.43
C ALA A 146 -3.01 23.44 24.46
N PHE A 147 -2.81 23.27 23.15
CA PHE A 147 -3.68 23.80 22.09
C PHE A 147 -4.32 22.70 21.23
N GLU A 148 -4.67 21.56 21.83
CA GLU A 148 -5.23 20.41 21.13
C GLU A 148 -6.44 20.78 20.27
N GLY A 149 -7.36 21.62 20.78
CA GLY A 149 -8.53 22.07 20.02
C GLY A 149 -8.20 22.93 18.77
N ALA A 150 -7.03 23.57 18.73
CA ALA A 150 -6.57 24.32 17.57
C ALA A 150 -5.88 23.41 16.55
N PHE A 151 -4.89 22.62 17.01
CA PHE A 151 -4.06 21.78 16.14
C PHE A 151 -4.75 20.50 15.67
N ALA A 152 -5.73 20.01 16.44
CA ALA A 152 -6.45 18.76 16.23
C ALA A 152 -5.48 17.61 15.87
N PRO A 153 -4.63 17.19 16.83
CA PRO A 153 -3.66 16.14 16.60
C PRO A 153 -4.35 14.78 16.49
N ASP A 154 -3.94 14.02 15.48
CA ASP A 154 -4.27 12.62 15.31
C ASP A 154 -3.02 11.81 15.69
N ILE A 155 -3.09 11.09 16.81
CA ILE A 155 -1.98 10.33 17.39
C ILE A 155 -2.35 8.85 17.39
N ASP A 156 -1.51 8.05 16.74
CA ASP A 156 -1.67 6.61 16.62
C ASP A 156 -0.39 5.89 17.04
N LEU A 157 -0.50 4.97 17.99
CA LEU A 157 0.63 4.23 18.53
C LEU A 157 0.82 2.93 17.75
N ARG A 158 1.93 2.83 17.01
CA ARG A 158 2.23 1.70 16.12
C ARG A 158 2.41 0.39 16.88
N ALA A 159 2.23 -0.74 16.19
CA ALA A 159 2.08 -2.04 16.83
C ALA A 159 3.41 -2.65 17.31
N CYS A 160 4.49 -2.47 16.53
CA CYS A 160 5.79 -3.01 16.86
C CYS A 160 6.49 -2.27 18.01
N GLN A 161 7.22 -3.05 18.80
CA GLN A 161 8.11 -2.58 19.86
C GLN A 161 9.51 -2.47 19.27
N PHE A 162 10.23 -1.39 19.58
CA PHE A 162 11.62 -1.25 19.16
C PHE A 162 12.52 -0.67 20.25
N VAL A 163 13.81 -0.96 20.14
CA VAL A 163 14.88 -0.36 20.95
C VAL A 163 16.03 0.09 20.04
N TRP A 164 16.55 1.29 20.28
CA TRP A 164 17.63 1.87 19.48
C TRP A 164 18.98 1.71 20.16
N LEU A 165 19.80 0.79 19.64
CA LEU A 165 21.13 0.47 20.16
C LEU A 165 22.22 0.93 19.17
N GLY A 166 23.47 0.82 19.61
CA GLY A 166 24.66 1.04 18.79
C GLY A 166 25.66 -0.09 18.97
N THR A 167 26.60 -0.23 18.05
CA THR A 167 27.65 -1.25 18.12
C THR A 167 28.94 -0.72 17.50
N ARG A 168 30.07 -1.36 17.83
CA ARG A 168 31.36 -1.16 17.13
C ARG A 168 31.55 -2.11 15.94
N GLN A 169 30.64 -3.08 15.78
CA GLN A 169 30.56 -3.83 14.54
C GLN A 169 30.31 -2.86 13.39
N LYS A 170 31.04 -3.04 12.29
CA LYS A 170 30.86 -2.22 11.10
C LYS A 170 29.77 -2.77 10.20
N PHE A 171 28.98 -1.85 9.65
CA PHE A 171 27.98 -2.06 8.60
C PHE A 171 28.23 -1.01 7.51
N ASP A 172 29.49 -0.87 7.12
CA ASP A 172 30.00 0.13 6.18
C ASP A 172 29.90 -0.32 4.72
N ASP A 173 29.47 -1.56 4.48
CA ASP A 173 29.17 -2.08 3.16
C ASP A 173 27.71 -1.83 2.73
N ALA A 174 26.73 -1.92 3.65
CA ALA A 174 25.32 -1.77 3.31
C ALA A 174 24.43 -1.35 4.49
N PHE A 175 23.28 -0.73 4.18
CA PHE A 175 22.14 -0.70 5.11
C PHE A 175 21.60 -2.14 5.23
N THR A 176 21.78 -2.75 6.39
CA THR A 176 21.51 -4.18 6.59
C THR A 176 20.25 -4.40 7.42
N PHE A 177 19.31 -5.15 6.86
CA PHE A 177 18.15 -5.72 7.57
C PHE A 177 18.47 -7.17 7.93
N ILE A 178 18.35 -7.52 9.20
CA ILE A 178 18.67 -8.86 9.73
C ILE A 178 17.41 -9.44 10.37
N PHE A 179 17.03 -10.66 10.01
CA PHE A 179 15.87 -11.35 10.57
C PHE A 179 16.30 -12.66 11.24
N GLU A 180 16.02 -12.79 12.54
CA GLU A 180 16.33 -13.97 13.34
C GLU A 180 15.06 -14.58 13.95
N GLU A 181 14.89 -15.88 13.74
CA GLU A 181 13.82 -16.67 14.34
C GLU A 181 14.29 -17.23 15.68
N THR A 182 13.46 -17.12 16.70
CA THR A 182 13.74 -17.63 18.04
C THR A 182 12.62 -18.54 18.53
N ASP A 183 12.81 -19.19 19.68
CA ASP A 183 11.77 -19.97 20.35
C ASP A 183 10.58 -19.11 20.84
N LYS A 184 10.71 -17.77 20.80
CA LYS A 184 9.71 -16.79 21.24
C LYS A 184 9.19 -15.89 20.11
N GLY A 185 9.44 -16.28 18.86
CA GLY A 185 9.06 -15.54 17.66
C GLY A 185 10.22 -14.77 17.04
N TRP A 186 9.90 -13.80 16.19
CA TRP A 186 10.89 -13.12 15.35
C TRP A 186 11.41 -11.83 15.97
N LEU A 187 12.73 -11.64 15.89
CA LEU A 187 13.37 -10.34 16.08
C LEU A 187 14.06 -9.93 14.79
N TRP A 188 14.00 -8.64 14.48
CA TRP A 188 14.76 -8.09 13.37
C TRP A 188 15.53 -6.85 13.75
N ALA A 189 16.60 -6.58 13.00
CA ALA A 189 17.48 -5.47 13.23
C ALA A 189 17.69 -4.62 11.97
N HIS A 190 17.75 -3.30 12.15
CA HIS A 190 18.14 -2.33 11.13
C HIS A 190 19.52 -1.78 11.50
N ALA A 191 20.53 -2.11 10.70
CA ALA A 191 21.92 -1.79 10.98
C ALA A 191 22.57 -0.99 9.86
N TYR A 192 23.25 0.11 10.21
CA TYR A 192 23.97 0.96 9.25
C TYR A 192 25.04 1.81 9.94
N GLN A 193 26.14 2.04 9.23
CA GLN A 193 27.23 2.90 9.70
C GLN A 193 26.79 4.38 9.76
N PHE A 194 27.29 5.16 10.72
CA PHE A 194 27.06 6.62 10.74
C PHE A 194 28.29 7.46 11.12
N ASP A 195 29.38 6.81 11.54
CA ASP A 195 30.71 7.40 11.73
C ASP A 195 31.79 6.32 11.54
N PRO A 196 33.10 6.60 11.62
CA PRO A 196 34.15 5.60 11.33
C PRO A 196 34.21 4.39 12.28
N ASP A 197 33.66 4.51 13.49
CA ASP A 197 33.91 3.59 14.60
C ASP A 197 32.63 2.91 15.13
N THR A 198 31.45 3.41 14.76
CA THR A 198 30.18 2.93 15.29
C THR A 198 29.05 2.89 14.25
N ALA A 199 28.16 1.93 14.46
CA ALA A 199 26.96 1.70 13.67
C ALA A 199 25.69 1.75 14.51
N THR A 200 24.60 2.17 13.89
CA THR A 200 23.25 2.07 14.44
C THR A 200 22.83 0.60 14.42
N PHE A 201 22.14 0.16 15.46
CA PHE A 201 21.52 -1.16 15.54
C PHE A 201 20.14 -1.04 16.20
N ILE A 202 19.09 -0.85 15.39
CA ILE A 202 17.71 -0.77 15.90
C ILE A 202 17.14 -2.17 15.90
N VAL A 203 16.70 -2.67 17.06
CA VAL A 203 16.02 -3.97 17.17
C VAL A 203 14.53 -3.73 17.29
N GLU A 204 13.74 -4.53 16.59
CA GLU A 204 12.29 -4.43 16.55
C GLU A 204 11.66 -5.84 16.59
N CYS A 205 10.47 -5.94 17.17
CA CYS A 205 9.69 -7.17 17.22
C CYS A 205 8.18 -6.89 17.38
N SER A 206 7.37 -7.93 17.16
CA SER A 206 5.93 -7.88 17.42
C SER A 206 5.63 -7.76 18.92
N GLN A 207 4.44 -7.27 19.27
CA GLN A 207 4.00 -7.19 20.67
C GLN A 207 3.98 -8.59 21.34
N ALA A 208 3.61 -9.64 20.59
CA ALA A 208 3.60 -11.00 21.09
C ALA A 208 5.01 -11.49 21.47
N THR A 209 6.01 -11.25 20.62
CA THR A 209 7.41 -11.58 20.92
C THR A 209 7.95 -10.74 22.08
N PHE A 210 7.63 -9.44 22.12
CA PHE A 210 8.00 -8.56 23.23
C PHE A 210 7.51 -9.11 24.58
N ASP A 211 6.23 -9.52 24.64
CA ASP A 211 5.62 -10.08 25.85
C ASP A 211 6.23 -11.45 26.21
N ALA A 212 6.49 -12.31 25.21
CA ALA A 212 7.11 -13.61 25.42
C ALA A 212 8.54 -13.54 26.00
N TYR A 213 9.29 -12.49 25.65
CA TYR A 213 10.59 -12.20 26.25
C TYR A 213 10.48 -11.52 27.62
N GLY A 214 9.37 -10.84 27.92
CA GLY A 214 9.22 -10.04 29.14
C GLY A 214 10.01 -8.72 29.11
N PHE A 215 10.29 -8.18 27.92
CA PHE A 215 11.13 -6.98 27.76
C PHE A 215 10.60 -5.73 28.48
N GLY A 216 9.29 -5.67 28.77
CA GLY A 216 8.68 -4.55 29.50
C GLY A 216 9.10 -4.46 30.97
N GLU A 217 9.47 -5.59 31.58
CA GLU A 217 9.85 -5.68 33.00
C GLU A 217 11.37 -5.69 33.20
N MET A 218 12.13 -5.90 32.13
CA MET A 218 13.59 -6.01 32.17
C MET A 218 14.27 -4.64 32.27
N SER A 219 15.43 -4.65 32.91
CA SER A 219 16.36 -3.53 32.78
C SER A 219 16.88 -3.44 31.34
N GLN A 220 17.35 -2.25 30.97
CA GLN A 220 17.97 -2.02 29.66
C GLN A 220 19.16 -2.97 29.41
N GLN A 221 19.98 -3.27 30.42
CA GLN A 221 21.14 -4.15 30.25
C GLN A 221 20.75 -5.62 30.03
N GLU A 222 19.69 -6.10 30.70
CA GLU A 222 19.16 -7.44 30.47
C GLU A 222 18.59 -7.58 29.04
N SER A 223 17.83 -6.57 28.59
CA SER A 223 17.30 -6.54 27.22
C SER A 223 18.41 -6.52 26.17
N ILE A 224 19.47 -5.73 26.39
CA ILE A 224 20.64 -5.65 25.51
C ILE A 224 21.37 -6.99 25.43
N ALA A 225 21.56 -7.67 26.57
CA ALA A 225 22.23 -8.97 26.60
C ALA A 225 21.48 -10.03 25.78
N ILE A 226 20.13 -10.02 25.84
CA ILE A 226 19.30 -10.90 25.03
C ILE A 226 19.45 -10.57 23.54
N CYS A 227 19.33 -9.28 23.16
CA CYS A 227 19.50 -8.87 21.76
C CYS A 227 20.90 -9.26 21.24
N GLN A 228 21.94 -9.10 22.06
CA GLN A 228 23.31 -9.45 21.68
C GLN A 228 23.46 -10.96 21.46
N GLU A 229 22.82 -11.80 22.26
CA GLU A 229 22.84 -13.26 22.07
C GLU A 229 22.09 -13.66 20.79
N VAL A 230 20.91 -13.08 20.54
CA VAL A 230 20.11 -13.34 19.32
C VAL A 230 20.90 -12.99 18.07
N PHE A 231 21.57 -11.83 18.04
CA PHE A 231 22.28 -11.35 16.86
C PHE A 231 23.80 -11.63 16.89
N LYS A 232 24.29 -12.52 17.75
CA LYS A 232 25.73 -12.72 17.99
C LYS A 232 26.55 -13.00 16.72
N ASP A 233 25.95 -13.74 15.78
CA ASP A 233 26.61 -14.15 14.53
C ASP A 233 26.79 -12.98 13.54
N HIS A 234 26.09 -11.86 13.77
CA HIS A 234 26.16 -10.65 12.95
C HIS A 234 26.99 -9.54 13.59
N LEU A 235 27.37 -9.69 14.85
CA LEU A 235 28.05 -8.66 15.64
C LEU A 235 29.58 -8.80 15.65
N GLY A 236 30.14 -9.88 15.10
CA GLY A 236 31.59 -10.09 15.07
C GLY A 236 32.26 -10.07 16.45
N GLY A 237 31.50 -10.38 17.52
CA GLY A 237 31.97 -10.29 18.91
C GLY A 237 31.95 -8.88 19.53
N HIS A 238 31.46 -7.86 18.81
CA HIS A 238 31.31 -6.51 19.35
C HIS A 238 30.03 -6.39 20.20
N PRO A 239 30.07 -5.65 21.33
CA PRO A 239 28.91 -5.51 22.20
C PRO A 239 27.87 -4.54 21.64
N LEU A 240 26.60 -4.77 21.98
CA LEU A 240 25.54 -3.79 21.82
C LEU A 240 25.60 -2.73 22.95
N MET A 241 25.34 -1.48 22.60
CA MET A 241 25.51 -0.30 23.47
C MET A 241 24.27 0.58 23.47
N THR A 242 24.08 1.32 24.57
CA THR A 242 23.01 2.32 24.72
C THR A 242 23.60 3.67 25.11
N ASN A 243 22.99 4.76 24.61
CA ASN A 243 23.27 6.13 25.03
C ASN A 243 22.11 6.73 25.85
N ALA A 244 21.05 5.97 26.10
CA ALA A 244 19.87 6.37 26.85
C ALA A 244 20.00 6.05 28.36
N ASN A 245 21.18 6.32 28.94
CA ASN A 245 21.52 5.97 30.33
C ASN A 245 20.64 6.67 31.39
N HIS A 246 19.86 7.67 30.98
CA HIS A 246 18.94 8.44 31.82
C HIS A 246 17.55 7.79 31.95
N ILE A 247 17.20 6.84 31.06
CA ILE A 247 15.91 6.13 31.10
C ILE A 247 15.97 5.05 32.19
N ARG A 248 15.00 5.08 33.12
CA ARG A 248 14.82 4.03 34.14
C ARG A 248 13.72 3.07 33.68
N GLY A 249 13.99 1.76 33.68
CA GLY A 249 13.06 0.72 33.24
C GLY A 249 13.36 0.21 31.82
N SER A 250 12.34 -0.32 31.13
CA SER A 250 12.49 -0.80 29.76
C SER A 250 12.78 0.36 28.80
N ALA A 251 13.72 0.15 27.89
CA ALA A 251 14.06 1.10 26.83
C ALA A 251 13.28 0.87 25.54
N TRP A 252 12.46 -0.19 25.50
CA TRP A 252 11.60 -0.50 24.37
C TRP A 252 10.39 0.41 24.34
N ILE A 253 10.07 0.92 23.17
CA ILE A 253 8.94 1.81 22.94
C ILE A 253 8.20 1.43 21.67
N ARG A 254 6.95 1.88 21.58
CA ARG A 254 6.19 1.89 20.34
C ARG A 254 6.25 3.28 19.72
N PHE A 255 6.35 3.35 18.40
CA PHE A 255 6.44 4.63 17.71
C PHE A 255 5.07 5.34 17.68
N PRO A 256 4.93 6.59 18.18
CA PRO A 256 3.70 7.34 18.03
C PRO A 256 3.73 8.10 16.70
N ARG A 257 2.87 7.72 15.78
CA ARG A 257 2.56 8.51 14.60
C ARG A 257 1.74 9.72 15.04
N VAL A 258 2.22 10.92 14.74
CA VAL A 258 1.55 12.19 15.01
C VAL A 258 1.25 12.84 13.67
N LEU A 259 0.03 13.36 13.51
CA LEU A 259 -0.36 14.22 12.41
C LEU A 259 -1.31 15.32 12.91
N CYS A 260 -0.86 16.57 12.90
CA CYS A 260 -1.74 17.71 13.21
C CYS A 260 -2.48 18.19 11.96
N LYS A 261 -3.78 18.46 12.09
CA LYS A 261 -4.61 19.04 11.01
C LYS A 261 -4.25 20.50 10.72
N ARG A 262 -3.86 21.25 11.76
CA ARG A 262 -3.36 22.62 11.67
C ARG A 262 -2.03 22.74 12.39
N TRP A 263 -1.12 23.57 11.89
CA TRP A 263 0.22 23.69 12.46
C TRP A 263 0.46 25.02 13.16
N SER A 264 -0.49 25.94 13.14
CA SER A 264 -0.34 27.24 13.79
C SER A 264 -1.57 27.67 14.60
N HIS A 265 -1.31 28.46 15.65
CA HIS A 265 -2.32 29.11 16.47
C HIS A 265 -1.79 30.45 16.98
N LYS A 266 -2.41 31.57 16.55
CA LYS A 266 -1.95 32.94 16.87
C LYS A 266 -0.48 33.11 16.45
N ASN A 267 0.42 33.44 17.38
CA ASN A 267 1.87 33.55 17.16
C ASN A 267 2.64 32.23 17.41
N VAL A 268 1.96 31.11 17.61
CA VAL A 268 2.57 29.78 17.83
C VAL A 268 2.53 28.95 16.56
N VAL A 269 3.62 28.27 16.24
CA VAL A 269 3.71 27.32 15.11
C VAL A 269 4.43 26.03 15.51
N LEU A 270 3.90 24.88 15.08
CA LEU A 270 4.48 23.56 15.29
C LEU A 270 5.55 23.27 14.22
N LEU A 271 6.65 22.63 14.64
CA LEU A 271 7.76 22.29 13.76
C LEU A 271 8.35 20.91 14.09
N GLY A 272 8.68 20.14 13.05
CA GLY A 272 9.22 18.78 13.18
C GLY A 272 8.21 17.80 13.80
N ASP A 273 8.68 16.90 14.65
CA ASP A 273 7.87 15.86 15.31
C ASP A 273 6.75 16.40 16.21
N ALA A 274 6.78 17.70 16.55
CA ALA A 274 5.65 18.35 17.21
C ALA A 274 4.42 18.45 16.29
N ALA A 275 4.63 18.64 14.98
CA ALA A 275 3.57 18.75 13.97
C ALA A 275 3.25 17.40 13.30
N ALA A 276 4.28 16.65 12.89
CA ALA A 276 4.13 15.37 12.22
C ALA A 276 5.39 14.50 12.34
N THR A 277 5.24 13.18 12.54
CA THR A 277 6.37 12.26 12.81
C THR A 277 6.53 11.19 11.72
N ALA A 278 7.67 11.11 11.03
CA ALA A 278 7.92 10.04 10.06
C ALA A 278 8.60 8.84 10.72
N HIS A 279 8.06 7.64 10.52
CA HIS A 279 8.64 6.40 11.05
C HIS A 279 10.08 6.20 10.55
N PHE A 280 10.96 5.70 11.41
CA PHE A 280 12.38 5.53 11.11
C PHE A 280 12.64 4.50 9.99
N SER A 281 11.66 3.64 9.69
CA SER A 281 11.71 2.64 8.61
C SER A 281 11.95 3.22 7.21
N ILE A 282 11.74 4.53 7.01
CA ILE A 282 12.05 5.26 5.77
C ILE A 282 13.13 6.35 5.94
N GLY A 283 13.74 6.47 7.11
CA GLY A 283 14.87 7.38 7.37
C GLY A 283 14.62 8.87 7.08
N SER A 284 13.37 9.36 7.13
CA SER A 284 13.01 10.70 6.62
C SER A 284 12.65 11.75 7.69
N GLY A 285 12.70 11.41 8.99
CA GLY A 285 12.32 12.33 10.07
C GLY A 285 13.19 13.59 10.15
N THR A 286 14.51 13.43 10.10
CA THR A 286 15.44 14.58 10.13
C THR A 286 15.33 15.43 8.86
N LYS A 287 15.16 14.81 7.68
CA LYS A 287 14.87 15.53 6.43
C LYS A 287 13.66 16.44 6.58
N LEU A 288 12.54 15.89 7.05
CA LEU A 288 11.30 16.65 7.28
C LEU A 288 11.52 17.83 8.23
N ALA A 289 12.22 17.61 9.34
CA ALA A 289 12.51 18.64 10.32
C ALA A 289 13.32 19.81 9.71
N LEU A 290 14.38 19.51 8.97
CA LEU A 290 15.27 20.52 8.38
C LEU A 290 14.59 21.29 7.24
N GLU A 291 13.86 20.61 6.35
CA GLU A 291 13.18 21.27 5.22
C GLU A 291 12.00 22.12 5.68
N SER A 292 11.22 21.64 6.67
CA SER A 292 10.16 22.46 7.27
C SER A 292 10.73 23.67 8.01
N ALA A 293 11.90 23.54 8.64
CA ALA A 293 12.59 24.65 9.27
C ALA A 293 13.04 25.71 8.25
N ILE A 294 13.55 25.29 7.09
CA ILE A 294 13.88 26.20 5.97
C ILE A 294 12.63 26.95 5.51
N ALA A 295 11.56 26.22 5.20
CA ALA A 295 10.33 26.79 4.67
C ALA A 295 9.68 27.78 5.65
N LEU A 296 9.64 27.46 6.95
CA LEU A 296 9.10 28.37 7.96
C LEU A 296 9.93 29.65 8.06
N ALA A 297 11.26 29.54 8.10
CA ALA A 297 12.15 30.71 8.17
C ALA A 297 12.05 31.59 6.91
N GLU A 298 11.93 30.98 5.72
CA GLU A 298 11.72 31.70 4.47
C GLU A 298 10.40 32.46 4.48
N ASN A 299 9.29 31.79 4.82
CA ASN A 299 7.97 32.42 4.85
C ASN A 299 7.87 33.54 5.91
N LEU A 300 8.47 33.37 7.09
CA LEU A 300 8.55 34.45 8.08
C LEU A 300 9.39 35.65 7.61
N SER A 301 10.28 35.45 6.63
CA SER A 301 11.13 36.51 6.10
C SER A 301 10.55 37.23 4.88
N THR A 302 9.69 36.57 4.12
CA THR A 302 9.18 37.06 2.84
C THR A 302 7.72 37.52 2.91
N GLN A 303 6.92 36.96 3.81
CA GLN A 303 5.50 37.28 3.93
C GLN A 303 5.29 38.55 4.79
N PRO A 304 4.20 39.31 4.55
CA PRO A 304 3.99 40.62 5.18
C PRO A 304 3.68 40.55 6.68
N ASP A 305 3.16 39.43 7.17
CA ASP A 305 2.77 39.23 8.57
C ASP A 305 2.86 37.76 8.98
N VAL A 306 2.93 37.51 10.30
CA VAL A 306 3.10 36.17 10.89
C VAL A 306 1.97 35.21 10.52
N ALA A 307 0.72 35.69 10.48
CA ALA A 307 -0.42 34.82 10.17
C ALA A 307 -0.38 34.36 8.71
N THR A 308 0.00 35.24 7.79
CA THR A 308 0.21 34.91 6.37
C THR A 308 1.42 33.99 6.19
N ALA A 309 2.52 34.22 6.92
CA ALA A 309 3.69 33.34 6.92
C ALA A 309 3.35 31.91 7.35
N PHE A 310 2.60 31.73 8.43
CA PHE A 310 2.22 30.40 8.92
C PHE A 310 1.31 29.65 7.95
N ARG A 311 0.33 30.34 7.33
CA ARG A 311 -0.51 29.73 6.30
C ARG A 311 0.32 29.28 5.09
N ALA A 312 1.21 30.13 4.60
CA ALA A 312 2.06 29.80 3.46
C ALA A 312 3.00 28.61 3.76
N TYR A 313 3.58 28.56 4.97
CA TYR A 313 4.36 27.41 5.43
C TYR A 313 3.53 26.12 5.49
N GLU A 314 2.33 26.17 6.07
CA GLU A 314 1.44 25.01 6.18
C GLU A 314 1.04 24.51 4.78
N ASP A 315 0.57 25.40 3.91
CA ASP A 315 0.16 25.08 2.53
C ASP A 315 1.32 24.48 1.72
N GLN A 316 2.53 25.03 1.86
CA GLN A 316 3.73 24.56 1.16
C GLN A 316 4.14 23.15 1.62
N ARG A 317 4.12 22.89 2.93
CA ARG A 317 4.73 21.68 3.50
C ARG A 317 3.75 20.53 3.73
N GLN A 318 2.45 20.81 3.90
CA GLN A 318 1.46 19.80 4.25
C GLN A 318 1.42 18.65 3.25
N LEU A 319 1.44 18.94 1.94
CA LEU A 319 1.38 17.91 0.91
C LEU A 319 2.62 17.01 0.88
N GLU A 320 3.81 17.57 1.08
CA GLU A 320 5.06 16.80 1.16
C GLU A 320 5.13 15.94 2.42
N VAL A 321 4.71 16.49 3.57
CA VAL A 321 4.60 15.74 4.82
C VAL A 321 3.62 14.59 4.67
N LEU A 322 2.44 14.81 4.08
CA LEU A 322 1.44 13.75 3.84
C LEU A 322 1.97 12.64 2.93
N ARG A 323 2.75 12.99 1.89
CA ARG A 323 3.40 11.99 1.01
C ARG A 323 4.40 11.13 1.79
N LEU A 324 5.25 11.74 2.61
CA LEU A 324 6.23 11.01 3.41
C LEU A 324 5.57 10.20 4.54
N GLN A 325 4.51 10.72 5.16
CA GLN A 325 3.67 9.98 6.10
C GLN A 325 3.06 8.74 5.46
N SER A 326 2.52 8.87 4.24
CA SER A 326 1.95 7.73 3.53
C SER A 326 3.01 6.66 3.25
N ALA A 327 4.21 7.05 2.84
CA ALA A 327 5.31 6.11 2.63
C ALA A 327 5.81 5.46 3.93
N ALA A 328 5.89 6.24 5.01
CA ALA A 328 6.24 5.75 6.34
C ALA A 328 5.21 4.75 6.85
N ARG A 329 3.91 5.05 6.67
CA ARG A 329 2.79 4.16 7.01
C ARG A 329 2.89 2.83 6.28
N ASN A 330 3.00 2.85 4.96
CA ASN A 330 3.13 1.63 4.15
C ASN A 330 4.35 0.79 4.59
N SER A 331 5.47 1.45 4.91
CA SER A 331 6.67 0.74 5.36
C SER A 331 6.55 0.19 6.78
N VAL A 332 5.90 0.88 7.72
CA VAL A 332 5.74 0.37 9.09
C VAL A 332 4.73 -0.75 9.13
N GLU A 333 3.62 -0.66 8.39
CA GLU A 333 2.63 -1.74 8.27
C GLU A 333 3.25 -3.01 7.70
N TRP A 334 4.18 -2.89 6.75
CA TRP A 334 4.95 -4.04 6.26
C TRP A 334 5.80 -4.69 7.36
N PHE A 335 6.42 -3.92 8.25
CA PHE A 335 7.18 -4.46 9.38
C PHE A 335 6.28 -5.05 10.46
N GLU A 336 5.13 -4.43 10.72
CA GLU A 336 4.12 -4.95 11.65
C GLU A 336 3.57 -6.30 11.20
N ASP A 337 3.47 -6.51 9.88
CA ASP A 337 3.03 -7.77 9.26
C ASP A 337 4.21 -8.61 8.71
N VAL A 338 5.47 -8.34 9.10
CA VAL A 338 6.64 -8.89 8.39
C VAL A 338 6.69 -10.41 8.37
N GLU A 339 6.21 -11.04 9.44
CA GLU A 339 6.18 -12.50 9.60
C GLU A 339 5.41 -13.18 8.46
N ARG A 340 4.46 -12.49 7.82
CA ARG A 340 3.74 -12.95 6.62
C ARG A 340 4.67 -13.24 5.43
N TYR A 341 5.81 -12.56 5.35
CA TYR A 341 6.72 -12.60 4.20
C TYR A 341 7.99 -13.44 4.45
N LEU A 342 8.28 -13.82 5.70
CA LEU A 342 9.56 -14.48 6.07
C LEU A 342 9.69 -15.92 5.55
N ASP A 343 8.63 -16.48 4.97
CA ASP A 343 8.66 -17.78 4.27
C ASP A 343 8.68 -17.67 2.75
N LEU A 344 8.69 -16.45 2.20
CA LEU A 344 8.87 -16.24 0.77
C LEU A 344 10.30 -16.60 0.34
N ASP A 345 10.45 -16.85 -0.97
CA ASP A 345 11.77 -17.00 -1.59
C ASP A 345 12.62 -15.74 -1.31
N PRO A 346 13.93 -15.89 -1.00
CA PRO A 346 14.82 -14.76 -0.69
C PRO A 346 14.81 -13.63 -1.71
N VAL A 347 14.65 -13.92 -3.01
CA VAL A 347 14.55 -12.90 -4.08
C VAL A 347 13.29 -12.06 -3.90
N GLN A 348 12.17 -12.73 -3.69
CA GLN A 348 10.87 -12.08 -3.53
C GLN A 348 10.75 -11.36 -2.18
N LEU A 349 11.29 -11.92 -1.09
CA LEU A 349 11.39 -11.23 0.20
C LEU A 349 12.25 -9.96 0.09
N ASN A 350 13.41 -10.04 -0.58
CA ASN A 350 14.26 -8.86 -0.79
C ASN A 350 13.56 -7.80 -1.64
N TYR A 351 12.85 -8.19 -2.71
CA TYR A 351 12.04 -7.27 -3.50
C TYR A 351 10.94 -6.60 -2.66
N SER A 352 10.19 -7.38 -1.87
CA SER A 352 9.11 -6.91 -1.00
C SER A 352 9.64 -5.89 0.02
N LEU A 353 10.78 -6.20 0.65
CA LEU A 353 11.49 -5.30 1.55
C LEU A 353 11.89 -3.99 0.85
N LEU A 354 12.55 -4.04 -0.31
CA LEU A 354 13.02 -2.84 -1.02
C LEU A 354 11.85 -1.93 -1.45
N THR A 355 10.72 -2.52 -1.84
CA THR A 355 9.55 -1.79 -2.38
C THR A 355 8.47 -1.47 -1.35
N ARG A 356 8.61 -1.90 -0.08
CA ARG A 356 7.59 -1.75 0.99
C ARG A 356 7.03 -0.33 1.17
N SER A 357 7.87 0.69 1.01
CA SER A 357 7.47 2.10 1.18
C SER A 357 6.67 2.65 0.00
N GLN A 358 6.62 1.91 -1.12
CA GLN A 358 6.10 2.31 -2.43
C GLN A 358 6.79 3.52 -3.08
N ARG A 359 7.87 4.05 -2.47
CA ARG A 359 8.71 5.09 -3.08
C ARG A 359 9.69 4.52 -4.11
N ILE A 360 10.10 3.28 -3.88
CA ILE A 360 10.90 2.50 -4.81
C ILE A 360 9.93 1.61 -5.58
N SER A 361 9.88 1.84 -6.89
CA SER A 361 9.04 1.14 -7.85
C SER A 361 9.84 0.07 -8.60
N HIS A 362 9.19 -0.77 -9.41
CA HIS A 362 9.87 -1.77 -10.22
C HIS A 362 10.87 -1.12 -11.19
N GLU A 363 10.44 -0.12 -11.95
CA GLU A 363 11.33 0.57 -12.89
C GLU A 363 12.34 1.50 -12.18
N ASN A 364 12.01 2.00 -10.99
CA ASN A 364 13.01 2.68 -10.15
C ASN A 364 14.12 1.71 -9.72
N LEU A 365 13.81 0.45 -9.38
CA LEU A 365 14.84 -0.57 -9.14
C LEU A 365 15.66 -0.86 -10.39
N ARG A 366 15.07 -0.83 -11.59
CA ARG A 366 15.83 -1.01 -12.83
C ARG A 366 16.87 0.10 -13.02
N ALA A 367 16.50 1.34 -12.67
CA ALA A 367 17.39 2.49 -12.75
C ALA A 367 18.50 2.45 -11.69
N ARG A 368 18.21 1.89 -10.50
CA ARG A 368 19.16 1.77 -9.38
C ARG A 368 20.12 0.60 -9.55
N ASP A 369 19.56 -0.58 -9.77
CA ASP A 369 20.28 -1.85 -9.83
C ASP A 369 19.75 -2.73 -10.99
N PRO A 370 20.14 -2.39 -12.24
CA PRO A 370 19.65 -3.11 -13.42
C PRO A 370 20.06 -4.59 -13.42
N ALA A 371 21.21 -4.92 -12.82
CA ALA A 371 21.72 -6.28 -12.77
C ALA A 371 20.90 -7.14 -11.80
N TRP A 372 20.63 -6.64 -10.60
CA TRP A 372 19.80 -7.32 -9.62
C TRP A 372 18.37 -7.48 -10.13
N LEU A 373 17.76 -6.42 -10.69
CA LEU A 373 16.39 -6.52 -11.18
C LEU A 373 16.28 -7.53 -12.33
N ALA A 374 17.21 -7.52 -13.28
CA ALA A 374 17.22 -8.50 -14.37
C ALA A 374 17.43 -9.94 -13.88
N ALA A 375 18.15 -10.14 -12.76
CA ALA A 375 18.26 -11.45 -12.11
C ALA A 375 16.94 -11.86 -11.44
N ALA A 376 16.28 -10.93 -10.74
CA ALA A 376 14.98 -11.17 -10.11
C ALA A 376 13.89 -11.47 -11.14
N GLU A 377 13.86 -10.75 -12.26
CA GLU A 377 12.95 -11.01 -13.40
C GLU A 377 13.17 -12.40 -13.98
N ARG A 378 14.43 -12.81 -14.20
CA ARG A 378 14.74 -14.18 -14.68
C ARG A 378 14.31 -15.24 -13.69
N TRP A 379 14.51 -15.01 -12.38
CA TRP A 379 13.99 -15.90 -11.34
C TRP A 379 12.47 -16.02 -11.43
N PHE A 380 11.75 -14.90 -11.53
CA PHE A 380 10.28 -14.91 -11.62
C PHE A 380 9.77 -15.64 -12.88
N GLN A 381 10.42 -15.42 -14.03
CA GLN A 381 10.10 -16.14 -15.28
C GLN A 381 10.36 -17.65 -15.14
N ALA A 382 11.46 -18.05 -14.50
CA ALA A 382 11.78 -19.46 -14.26
C ALA A 382 10.76 -20.13 -13.32
N GLN A 383 10.29 -19.43 -12.27
CA GLN A 383 9.20 -19.91 -11.41
C GLN A 383 7.89 -20.12 -12.18
N ALA A 384 7.68 -19.35 -13.26
CA ALA A 384 6.56 -19.52 -14.17
C ALA A 384 6.78 -20.60 -15.26
N GLY A 385 7.90 -21.34 -15.22
CA GLY A 385 8.21 -22.42 -16.17
C GLY A 385 8.83 -21.96 -17.50
N VAL A 386 9.24 -20.70 -17.61
CA VAL A 386 9.95 -20.18 -18.79
C VAL A 386 11.43 -20.56 -18.71
N GLN A 387 12.02 -21.00 -19.84
CA GLN A 387 13.43 -21.37 -19.91
C GLN A 387 14.33 -20.15 -19.63
N ALA A 388 15.42 -20.38 -18.89
CA ALA A 388 16.30 -19.32 -18.39
C ALA A 388 17.24 -18.69 -19.46
N ASP A 389 17.18 -19.17 -20.70
CA ASP A 389 18.02 -18.75 -21.83
C ASP A 389 17.45 -17.57 -22.64
N GLY A 390 16.20 -17.17 -22.37
CA GLY A 390 15.56 -15.99 -22.96
C GLY A 390 15.93 -14.65 -22.28
N PRO A 391 15.51 -13.51 -22.87
CA PRO A 391 15.68 -12.19 -22.23
C PRO A 391 14.92 -12.11 -20.91
N ALA A 392 15.47 -11.39 -19.93
CA ALA A 392 14.71 -11.02 -18.73
C ALA A 392 13.47 -10.21 -19.15
N ARG A 393 12.28 -10.69 -18.79
CA ARG A 393 11.01 -10.01 -19.06
C ARG A 393 10.34 -9.65 -17.75
N ALA A 394 9.66 -8.50 -17.75
CA ALA A 394 8.91 -8.04 -16.60
C ALA A 394 7.88 -9.07 -16.12
N PRO A 395 7.61 -9.15 -14.80
CA PRO A 395 6.72 -10.15 -14.19
C PRO A 395 5.34 -10.25 -14.86
N MET A 396 4.80 -9.12 -15.34
CA MET A 396 3.52 -9.07 -16.01
C MET A 396 3.43 -9.99 -17.24
N PHE A 397 4.55 -10.28 -17.91
CA PHE A 397 4.61 -11.14 -19.10
C PHE A 397 4.86 -12.62 -18.79
N ALA A 398 5.03 -12.99 -17.52
CA ALA A 398 5.21 -14.37 -17.14
C ALA A 398 3.91 -15.16 -17.33
N PRO A 399 3.93 -16.39 -17.88
CA PRO A 399 2.74 -17.21 -17.98
C PRO A 399 2.20 -17.61 -16.60
N PHE A 400 0.94 -18.03 -16.56
CA PHE A 400 0.30 -18.59 -15.37
C PHE A 400 -0.55 -19.79 -15.75
N THR A 401 -0.41 -20.89 -15.04
CA THR A 401 -1.25 -22.07 -15.22
C THR A 401 -2.13 -22.23 -13.99
N LEU A 402 -3.43 -22.36 -14.22
CA LEU A 402 -4.45 -22.63 -13.22
C LEU A 402 -5.32 -23.78 -13.73
N ARG A 403 -5.28 -24.92 -13.05
CA ARG A 403 -5.82 -26.19 -13.57
C ARG A 403 -5.28 -26.45 -14.99
N ASP A 404 -6.15 -26.80 -15.94
CA ASP A 404 -5.78 -27.04 -17.33
C ASP A 404 -5.67 -25.75 -18.16
N MET A 405 -6.03 -24.59 -17.58
CA MET A 405 -5.95 -23.30 -18.26
C MET A 405 -4.56 -22.70 -18.12
N THR A 406 -3.94 -22.34 -19.23
CA THR A 406 -2.69 -21.55 -19.24
C THR A 406 -2.94 -20.17 -19.84
N LEU A 407 -2.56 -19.15 -19.09
CA LEU A 407 -2.53 -17.75 -19.50
C LEU A 407 -1.12 -17.40 -19.98
N LYS A 408 -1.02 -16.68 -21.10
CA LYS A 408 0.28 -16.25 -21.64
C LYS A 408 0.97 -15.14 -20.84
N ASN A 409 0.23 -14.42 -19.99
CA ASN A 409 0.70 -13.33 -19.16
C ASN A 409 -0.22 -13.14 -17.94
N ARG A 410 0.17 -12.26 -16.99
CA ARG A 410 -0.52 -12.05 -15.71
C ARG A 410 -1.54 -10.91 -15.71
N VAL A 411 -1.84 -10.34 -16.87
CA VAL A 411 -2.73 -9.17 -17.00
C VAL A 411 -4.15 -9.60 -17.33
N VAL A 412 -5.09 -9.17 -16.50
CA VAL A 412 -6.51 -9.50 -16.56
C VAL A 412 -7.33 -8.26 -16.84
N VAL A 413 -8.23 -8.33 -17.81
CA VAL A 413 -9.27 -7.31 -18.01
C VAL A 413 -10.38 -7.59 -17.01
N SER A 414 -10.58 -6.69 -16.06
CA SER A 414 -11.57 -6.83 -14.98
C SER A 414 -13.01 -6.81 -15.55
N PRO A 415 -13.99 -7.48 -14.89
CA PRO A 415 -15.40 -7.37 -15.24
C PRO A 415 -15.88 -5.91 -15.12
N MET A 416 -16.55 -5.42 -16.15
CA MET A 416 -17.04 -4.03 -16.24
C MET A 416 -18.40 -3.98 -16.92
N ALA A 417 -19.45 -3.69 -16.17
CA ALA A 417 -20.81 -3.56 -16.70
C ALA A 417 -20.87 -2.56 -17.87
N GLN A 418 -21.35 -3.03 -19.03
CA GLN A 418 -21.52 -2.22 -20.23
C GLN A 418 -22.92 -1.62 -20.33
N TYR A 419 -23.91 -2.30 -19.73
CA TYR A 419 -25.32 -1.88 -19.76
C TYR A 419 -25.89 -1.75 -21.19
N LYS A 420 -25.46 -2.63 -22.10
CA LYS A 420 -25.82 -2.60 -23.53
C LYS A 420 -26.54 -3.85 -24.03
N ALA A 421 -26.86 -4.79 -23.15
CA ALA A 421 -27.65 -5.97 -23.52
C ALA A 421 -29.10 -5.57 -23.77
N VAL A 422 -29.79 -6.36 -24.59
CA VAL A 422 -31.23 -6.21 -24.84
C VAL A 422 -31.91 -7.49 -24.39
N ASP A 423 -32.81 -7.37 -23.42
CA ASP A 423 -33.49 -8.51 -22.75
C ASP A 423 -32.55 -9.55 -22.12
N GLY A 424 -31.32 -9.14 -21.82
CA GLY A 424 -30.25 -10.02 -21.34
C GLY A 424 -29.35 -10.57 -22.45
N CYS A 425 -29.70 -10.38 -23.71
CA CYS A 425 -28.89 -10.85 -24.83
C CYS A 425 -27.73 -9.88 -25.14
N PRO A 426 -26.47 -10.35 -25.14
CA PRO A 426 -25.34 -9.57 -25.63
C PRO A 426 -25.54 -9.13 -27.09
N THR A 427 -25.29 -7.86 -27.35
CA THR A 427 -25.32 -7.23 -28.67
C THR A 427 -23.93 -7.14 -29.31
N ASP A 428 -23.86 -6.64 -30.56
CA ASP A 428 -22.59 -6.37 -31.25
C ASP A 428 -21.66 -5.42 -30.48
N TRP A 429 -22.20 -4.60 -29.57
CA TRP A 429 -21.38 -3.83 -28.63
C TRP A 429 -20.42 -4.73 -27.85
N HIS A 430 -20.91 -5.86 -27.34
CA HIS A 430 -20.14 -6.79 -26.51
C HIS A 430 -19.13 -7.55 -27.35
N LEU A 431 -19.50 -7.95 -28.58
CA LEU A 431 -18.57 -8.58 -29.51
C LEU A 431 -17.36 -7.67 -29.77
N ILE A 432 -17.61 -6.41 -30.14
CA ILE A 432 -16.53 -5.44 -30.36
C ILE A 432 -15.79 -5.18 -29.04
N HIS A 433 -16.53 -4.99 -27.94
CA HIS A 433 -15.93 -4.68 -26.66
C HIS A 433 -14.92 -5.74 -26.22
N TYR A 434 -15.34 -7.00 -26.07
CA TYR A 434 -14.46 -8.07 -25.61
C TYR A 434 -13.43 -8.47 -26.67
N GLY A 435 -13.81 -8.45 -27.96
CA GLY A 435 -12.91 -8.75 -29.06
C GLY A 435 -11.71 -7.79 -29.12
N GLU A 436 -11.92 -6.50 -28.91
CA GLU A 436 -10.81 -5.53 -28.89
C GLU A 436 -9.87 -5.73 -27.70
N ARG A 437 -10.38 -6.07 -26.51
CA ARG A 437 -9.51 -6.31 -25.34
C ARG A 437 -8.74 -7.62 -25.45
N ALA A 438 -9.35 -8.65 -26.03
CA ALA A 438 -8.69 -9.92 -26.33
C ALA A 438 -7.55 -9.71 -27.34
N LYS A 439 -7.78 -8.95 -28.43
CA LYS A 439 -6.73 -8.55 -29.38
C LYS A 439 -5.66 -7.67 -28.73
N GLY A 440 -6.02 -6.91 -27.70
CA GLY A 440 -5.14 -6.04 -26.93
C GLY A 440 -4.10 -6.76 -26.07
N GLY A 441 -4.08 -8.09 -26.08
CA GLY A 441 -2.98 -8.90 -25.57
C GLY A 441 -3.13 -9.42 -24.14
N ALA A 442 -4.18 -9.05 -23.41
CA ALA A 442 -4.41 -9.55 -22.06
C ALA A 442 -4.46 -11.10 -22.03
N GLY A 443 -3.94 -11.70 -20.96
CA GLY A 443 -3.96 -13.15 -20.77
C GLY A 443 -5.37 -13.68 -20.53
N LEU A 444 -6.18 -12.92 -19.78
CA LEU A 444 -7.55 -13.26 -19.43
C LEU A 444 -8.47 -12.04 -19.57
N VAL A 445 -9.64 -12.25 -20.17
CA VAL A 445 -10.69 -11.23 -20.34
C VAL A 445 -11.93 -11.67 -19.58
N TYR A 446 -12.37 -10.87 -18.60
CA TYR A 446 -13.65 -11.09 -17.95
C TYR A 446 -14.79 -10.45 -18.73
N THR A 447 -15.91 -11.17 -18.82
CA THR A 447 -17.19 -10.54 -19.12
C THR A 447 -17.67 -9.74 -17.91
N GLU A 448 -18.53 -8.76 -18.16
CA GLU A 448 -19.32 -8.16 -17.10
C GLU A 448 -20.23 -9.18 -16.41
N MET A 449 -20.72 -8.83 -15.21
CA MET A 449 -21.63 -9.68 -14.46
C MET A 449 -22.81 -10.11 -15.35
N THR A 450 -22.84 -11.40 -15.64
CA THR A 450 -23.83 -12.07 -16.46
C THR A 450 -24.85 -12.70 -15.52
N CYS A 451 -26.08 -12.22 -15.62
CA CYS A 451 -27.10 -12.45 -14.60
C CYS A 451 -27.77 -13.82 -14.79
N VAL A 452 -28.07 -14.51 -13.70
CA VAL A 452 -28.66 -15.87 -13.72
C VAL A 452 -30.17 -15.89 -13.95
N SER A 453 -30.83 -14.73 -13.90
CA SER A 453 -32.25 -14.56 -14.14
C SER A 453 -32.57 -13.13 -14.59
N ALA A 454 -33.78 -12.92 -15.13
CA ALA A 454 -34.23 -11.60 -15.53
C ALA A 454 -34.34 -10.64 -14.35
N GLU A 455 -34.79 -11.13 -13.19
CA GLU A 455 -34.92 -10.39 -11.93
C GLU A 455 -33.57 -10.22 -11.21
N GLY A 456 -32.59 -11.07 -11.53
CA GLY A 456 -31.23 -10.99 -11.03
C GLY A 456 -30.38 -9.89 -11.67
N ARG A 457 -30.91 -9.14 -12.64
CA ARG A 457 -30.18 -8.05 -13.30
C ARG A 457 -30.05 -6.81 -12.42
N ILE A 458 -28.93 -6.09 -12.61
CA ILE A 458 -28.75 -4.76 -12.00
C ILE A 458 -29.67 -3.75 -12.69
N THR A 459 -29.63 -3.77 -14.03
CA THR A 459 -30.37 -2.85 -14.91
C THR A 459 -30.98 -3.61 -16.09
N PRO A 460 -31.93 -3.03 -16.84
CA PRO A 460 -32.43 -3.63 -18.08
C PRO A 460 -31.34 -3.93 -19.12
N GLY A 461 -30.23 -3.19 -19.09
CA GLY A 461 -29.10 -3.35 -20.02
C GLY A 461 -28.06 -4.40 -19.60
N CYS A 462 -28.26 -5.12 -18.49
CA CYS A 462 -27.34 -6.16 -18.04
C CYS A 462 -27.52 -7.45 -18.85
N PRO A 463 -26.43 -8.12 -19.27
CA PRO A 463 -26.54 -9.40 -19.93
C PRO A 463 -26.98 -10.50 -18.95
N GLY A 464 -27.55 -11.56 -19.52
CA GLY A 464 -28.03 -12.72 -18.80
C GLY A 464 -27.47 -14.01 -19.37
N LEU A 465 -27.74 -15.10 -18.67
CA LEU A 465 -27.45 -16.46 -19.10
C LEU A 465 -28.52 -17.41 -18.52
N TYR A 466 -29.75 -17.19 -18.99
CA TYR A 466 -30.97 -17.87 -18.54
C TYR A 466 -31.96 -18.13 -19.69
N ASP A 467 -31.57 -17.82 -20.93
CA ASP A 467 -32.34 -18.04 -22.14
C ASP A 467 -31.42 -18.59 -23.25
N PRO A 468 -31.86 -19.56 -24.08
CA PRO A 468 -31.04 -20.10 -25.16
C PRO A 468 -30.46 -19.06 -26.11
N ALA A 469 -31.14 -17.93 -26.33
CA ALA A 469 -30.63 -16.83 -27.15
C ALA A 469 -29.39 -16.18 -26.52
N HIS A 470 -29.30 -16.16 -25.19
CA HIS A 470 -28.15 -15.62 -24.47
C HIS A 470 -26.92 -16.53 -24.66
N GLU A 471 -27.10 -17.85 -24.54
CA GLU A 471 -26.05 -18.84 -24.79
C GLU A 471 -25.50 -18.71 -26.21
N ALA A 472 -26.39 -18.62 -27.22
CA ALA A 472 -25.98 -18.45 -28.62
C ALA A 472 -25.18 -17.15 -28.85
N ALA A 473 -25.62 -16.04 -28.25
CA ALA A 473 -24.93 -14.76 -28.36
C ALA A 473 -23.56 -14.77 -27.68
N TRP A 474 -23.45 -15.37 -26.48
CA TRP A 474 -22.17 -15.54 -25.81
C TRP A 474 -21.22 -16.48 -26.55
N THR A 475 -21.73 -17.59 -27.10
CA THR A 475 -20.95 -18.54 -27.92
C THR A 475 -20.26 -17.80 -29.07
N ARG A 476 -20.99 -16.92 -29.79
CA ARG A 476 -20.40 -16.10 -30.87
C ARG A 476 -19.22 -15.23 -30.39
N ILE A 477 -19.30 -14.68 -29.18
CA ILE A 477 -18.24 -13.82 -28.61
C ILE A 477 -17.04 -14.67 -28.18
N VAL A 478 -17.28 -15.80 -27.50
CA VAL A 478 -16.24 -16.73 -27.08
C VAL A 478 -15.51 -17.31 -28.29
N ASP A 479 -16.25 -17.78 -29.30
CA ASP A 479 -15.70 -18.30 -30.55
C ASP A 479 -14.80 -17.28 -31.25
N PHE A 480 -15.21 -16.01 -31.27
CA PHE A 480 -14.38 -14.93 -31.83
C PHE A 480 -13.07 -14.79 -31.06
N VAL A 481 -13.13 -14.76 -29.71
CA VAL A 481 -11.92 -14.62 -28.87
C VAL A 481 -10.96 -15.78 -29.09
N HIS A 482 -11.45 -17.02 -29.14
CA HIS A 482 -10.62 -18.20 -29.36
C HIS A 482 -10.09 -18.33 -30.79
N THR A 483 -10.85 -17.88 -31.78
CA THR A 483 -10.45 -17.97 -33.19
C THR A 483 -9.41 -16.92 -33.56
N GLU A 484 -9.57 -15.68 -33.07
CA GLU A 484 -8.78 -14.54 -33.50
C GLU A 484 -7.63 -14.18 -32.54
N THR A 485 -7.61 -14.76 -31.34
CA THR A 485 -6.66 -14.37 -30.29
C THR A 485 -6.19 -15.55 -29.44
N THR A 486 -5.16 -15.33 -28.63
CA THR A 486 -4.70 -16.29 -27.62
C THR A 486 -5.26 -16.02 -26.23
N ALA A 487 -6.13 -15.01 -26.07
CA ALA A 487 -6.66 -14.64 -24.77
C ALA A 487 -7.64 -15.71 -24.28
N LYS A 488 -7.66 -15.93 -22.96
CA LYS A 488 -8.69 -16.71 -22.30
C LYS A 488 -9.86 -15.82 -21.92
N ILE A 489 -11.07 -16.38 -21.81
CA ILE A 489 -12.27 -15.62 -21.46
C ILE A 489 -12.99 -16.23 -20.25
N CYS A 490 -13.29 -15.38 -19.27
CA CYS A 490 -14.00 -15.73 -18.04
C CYS A 490 -15.42 -15.16 -18.02
N CYS A 491 -16.40 -15.98 -17.67
CA CYS A 491 -17.77 -15.51 -17.41
C CYS A 491 -17.96 -15.21 -15.92
N GLN A 492 -18.15 -13.94 -15.57
CA GLN A 492 -18.57 -13.59 -14.20
C GLN A 492 -20.08 -13.81 -14.06
N ILE A 493 -20.49 -14.75 -13.22
CA ILE A 493 -21.89 -15.12 -13.01
C ILE A 493 -22.39 -14.51 -11.70
N GLY A 494 -23.53 -13.83 -11.74
CA GLY A 494 -24.03 -13.13 -10.55
C GLY A 494 -25.53 -12.86 -10.53
N HIS A 495 -25.98 -12.29 -9.41
CA HIS A 495 -27.36 -11.88 -9.18
C HIS A 495 -27.35 -10.61 -8.34
N ALA A 496 -28.01 -9.54 -8.79
CA ALA A 496 -27.93 -8.21 -8.19
C ALA A 496 -28.58 -8.10 -6.80
N GLY A 497 -29.54 -8.98 -6.49
CA GLY A 497 -30.20 -9.03 -5.19
C GLY A 497 -30.86 -7.69 -4.85
N ARG A 498 -30.60 -7.16 -3.65
CA ARG A 498 -31.15 -5.86 -3.20
C ARG A 498 -30.71 -4.63 -4.01
N LYS A 499 -29.71 -4.77 -4.89
CA LYS A 499 -29.20 -3.70 -5.77
C LYS A 499 -29.69 -3.85 -7.22
N GLY A 500 -30.66 -4.73 -7.47
CA GLY A 500 -31.29 -4.90 -8.77
C GLY A 500 -32.32 -3.81 -9.09
N SER A 501 -32.87 -3.86 -10.31
CA SER A 501 -33.95 -2.98 -10.76
C SER A 501 -33.58 -1.48 -10.71
N THR A 502 -32.39 -1.15 -11.21
CA THR A 502 -31.86 0.23 -11.26
C THR A 502 -31.72 0.72 -12.70
N ARG A 503 -31.59 2.05 -12.85
CA ARG A 503 -31.36 2.70 -14.15
C ARG A 503 -29.97 2.35 -14.68
N LEU A 504 -29.76 2.57 -15.98
CA LEU A 504 -28.44 2.47 -16.58
C LEU A 504 -27.48 3.45 -15.89
N GLY A 505 -26.20 3.11 -15.80
CA GLY A 505 -25.24 3.86 -14.99
C GLY A 505 -25.17 5.36 -15.32
N TRP A 506 -25.33 5.74 -16.60
CA TRP A 506 -25.34 7.13 -17.06
C TRP A 506 -26.69 7.85 -16.92
N GLU A 507 -27.76 7.15 -16.57
CA GLU A 507 -29.12 7.70 -16.33
C GLU A 507 -29.43 7.89 -14.84
N GLY A 508 -28.56 7.38 -13.97
CA GLY A 508 -28.68 7.44 -12.52
C GLY A 508 -28.16 6.15 -11.89
N MET A 509 -26.85 6.07 -11.67
CA MET A 509 -26.22 4.93 -11.01
C MET A 509 -26.90 4.62 -9.66
N ASP A 510 -27.20 3.33 -9.44
CA ASP A 510 -27.90 2.77 -8.28
C ASP A 510 -29.31 3.33 -7.99
N GLN A 511 -29.81 4.24 -8.83
CA GLN A 511 -31.16 4.79 -8.68
C GLN A 511 -32.20 3.79 -9.21
N PRO A 512 -33.35 3.64 -8.54
CA PRO A 512 -34.42 2.76 -9.02
C PRO A 512 -34.94 3.20 -10.39
N LEU A 513 -35.50 2.25 -11.14
CA LEU A 513 -36.22 2.56 -12.37
C LEU A 513 -37.40 3.52 -12.08
N SER A 514 -37.71 4.39 -13.05
CA SER A 514 -38.85 5.32 -12.92
C SER A 514 -40.21 4.63 -13.08
N ALA A 515 -40.23 3.48 -13.74
CA ALA A 515 -41.40 2.61 -13.94
C ALA A 515 -40.92 1.16 -14.05
N ASP A 516 -41.84 0.20 -13.96
CA ASP A 516 -41.59 -1.22 -14.25
C ASP A 516 -40.46 -1.85 -13.42
N ASN A 517 -40.33 -1.45 -12.15
CA ASN A 517 -39.44 -2.14 -11.21
C ASN A 517 -39.91 -3.59 -11.00
N TRP A 518 -38.97 -4.54 -11.01
CA TRP A 518 -39.25 -5.93 -10.70
C TRP A 518 -39.04 -6.25 -9.21
N PRO A 519 -39.68 -7.30 -8.68
CA PRO A 519 -39.47 -7.74 -7.31
C PRO A 519 -37.99 -8.09 -7.04
N LEU A 520 -37.46 -7.61 -5.92
CA LEU A 520 -36.10 -7.92 -5.48
C LEU A 520 -36.12 -8.97 -4.36
N ILE A 521 -35.05 -9.76 -4.29
CA ILE A 521 -34.78 -10.73 -3.22
C ILE A 521 -33.40 -10.49 -2.61
N SER A 522 -33.23 -10.81 -1.33
CA SER A 522 -31.97 -10.63 -0.61
C SER A 522 -31.91 -11.50 0.66
N ALA A 523 -30.75 -11.52 1.32
CA ALA A 523 -30.57 -12.20 2.60
C ALA A 523 -31.58 -11.72 3.67
N SER A 524 -31.85 -10.42 3.72
CA SER A 524 -32.86 -9.79 4.59
C SER A 524 -33.64 -8.70 3.87
N ALA A 525 -34.79 -8.31 4.42
CA ALA A 525 -35.64 -7.23 3.92
C ALA A 525 -35.06 -5.82 4.20
N LEU A 526 -33.84 -5.58 3.75
CA LEU A 526 -33.10 -4.33 3.90
C LEU A 526 -32.78 -3.73 2.52
N PRO A 527 -33.30 -2.54 2.17
CA PRO A 527 -33.03 -1.92 0.88
C PRO A 527 -31.56 -1.48 0.77
N TRP A 528 -31.11 -1.22 -0.46
CA TRP A 528 -29.77 -0.65 -0.72
C TRP A 528 -29.64 0.77 -0.19
N SER A 529 -30.66 1.61 -0.41
CA SER A 529 -30.78 2.97 0.11
C SER A 529 -32.25 3.28 0.36
N ASP A 530 -32.54 4.41 1.02
CA ASP A 530 -33.91 4.88 1.27
C ASP A 530 -34.74 5.08 0.00
N ALA A 531 -34.09 5.26 -1.15
CA ALA A 531 -34.77 5.42 -2.45
C ALA A 531 -35.08 4.08 -3.15
N ASN A 532 -34.44 2.98 -2.77
CA ASN A 532 -34.59 1.70 -3.45
C ASN A 532 -35.71 0.86 -2.82
N ALA A 533 -36.30 -0.04 -3.62
CA ALA A 533 -37.33 -0.95 -3.13
C ALA A 533 -36.76 -1.92 -2.08
N THR A 534 -37.55 -2.19 -1.03
CA THR A 534 -37.21 -3.22 -0.05
C THR A 534 -37.28 -4.60 -0.69
N PRO A 535 -36.20 -5.40 -0.66
CA PRO A 535 -36.24 -6.76 -1.17
C PRO A 535 -37.09 -7.67 -0.28
N LYS A 536 -37.64 -8.74 -0.84
CA LYS A 536 -38.16 -9.86 -0.07
C LYS A 536 -36.99 -10.61 0.57
N GLU A 537 -37.07 -10.87 1.87
CA GLU A 537 -36.17 -11.80 2.55
C GLU A 537 -36.37 -13.21 1.96
N MET A 538 -35.30 -13.83 1.47
CA MET A 538 -35.37 -15.13 0.81
C MET A 538 -35.82 -16.24 1.76
N THR A 539 -36.74 -17.08 1.29
CA THR A 539 -37.05 -18.38 1.89
C THR A 539 -36.04 -19.44 1.42
N ARG A 540 -36.07 -20.65 2.01
CA ARG A 540 -35.30 -21.80 1.51
C ARG A 540 -35.65 -22.13 0.05
N GLU A 541 -36.92 -22.05 -0.33
CA GLU A 541 -37.36 -22.29 -1.69
C GLU A 541 -36.83 -21.22 -2.67
N ASP A 542 -36.77 -19.95 -2.25
CA ASP A 542 -36.14 -18.89 -3.04
C ASP A 542 -34.63 -19.18 -3.21
N MET A 543 -33.95 -19.63 -2.14
CA MET A 543 -32.54 -20.02 -2.16
C MET A 543 -32.29 -21.22 -3.11
N ASP A 544 -33.15 -22.23 -3.09
CA ASP A 544 -33.06 -23.40 -3.98
C ASP A 544 -33.25 -22.99 -5.44
N THR A 545 -34.24 -22.12 -5.70
CA THR A 545 -34.54 -21.61 -7.04
C THR A 545 -33.35 -20.84 -7.61
N VAL A 546 -32.78 -19.91 -6.84
CA VAL A 546 -31.62 -19.12 -7.27
C VAL A 546 -30.39 -20.01 -7.44
N THR A 547 -30.17 -20.98 -6.55
CA THR A 547 -29.08 -21.97 -6.71
C THR A 547 -29.22 -22.74 -8.03
N ALA A 548 -30.43 -23.18 -8.38
CA ALA A 548 -30.68 -23.84 -9.66
C ALA A 548 -30.43 -22.91 -10.86
N GLN A 549 -30.73 -21.60 -10.73
CA GLN A 549 -30.42 -20.61 -11.76
C GLN A 549 -28.89 -20.43 -11.95
N PHE A 550 -28.12 -20.36 -10.87
CA PHE A 550 -26.65 -20.36 -10.94
C PHE A 550 -26.09 -21.62 -11.61
N VAL A 551 -26.65 -22.79 -11.29
CA VAL A 551 -26.28 -24.07 -11.94
C VAL A 551 -26.61 -24.04 -13.44
N SER A 552 -27.81 -23.59 -13.82
CA SER A 552 -28.21 -23.50 -15.22
C SER A 552 -27.29 -22.55 -16.01
N ALA A 553 -27.01 -21.37 -15.47
CA ALA A 553 -26.08 -20.41 -16.07
C ALA A 553 -24.67 -21.01 -16.21
N THR A 554 -24.19 -21.75 -15.20
CA THR A 554 -22.90 -22.44 -15.24
C THR A 554 -22.84 -23.46 -16.39
N GLN A 555 -23.90 -24.25 -16.57
CA GLN A 555 -23.99 -25.22 -17.67
C GLN A 555 -24.05 -24.54 -19.05
N MET A 556 -24.76 -23.41 -19.15
CA MET A 556 -24.80 -22.60 -20.37
C MET A 556 -23.43 -21.99 -20.69
N ALA A 557 -22.70 -21.53 -19.67
CA ALA A 557 -21.34 -21.00 -19.83
C ALA A 557 -20.39 -22.10 -20.33
N ALA A 558 -20.55 -23.32 -19.83
CA ALA A 558 -19.72 -24.46 -20.25
C ALA A 558 -19.97 -24.80 -21.73
N ARG A 559 -21.25 -24.82 -22.15
CA ARG A 559 -21.61 -25.05 -23.55
C ARG A 559 -21.21 -23.91 -24.48
N ALA A 560 -21.23 -22.67 -23.99
CA ALA A 560 -20.74 -21.51 -24.73
C ALA A 560 -19.22 -21.47 -24.86
N GLY A 561 -18.49 -22.38 -24.18
CA GLY A 561 -17.05 -22.56 -24.35
C GLY A 561 -16.17 -21.65 -23.49
N PHE A 562 -16.70 -21.00 -22.44
CA PHE A 562 -15.86 -20.17 -21.56
C PHE A 562 -14.70 -20.99 -20.96
N ASP A 563 -13.52 -20.39 -20.82
CA ASP A 563 -12.35 -21.07 -20.25
C ASP A 563 -12.40 -21.14 -18.72
N MET A 564 -13.11 -20.18 -18.11
CA MET A 564 -13.21 -19.97 -16.67
C MET A 564 -14.57 -19.34 -16.33
N ILE A 565 -15.04 -19.59 -15.11
CA ILE A 565 -16.17 -18.87 -14.53
C ILE A 565 -15.79 -18.26 -13.18
N GLU A 566 -16.50 -17.21 -12.79
CA GLU A 566 -16.36 -16.59 -11.48
C GLU A 566 -17.71 -16.38 -10.82
N LEU A 567 -17.84 -16.80 -9.56
CA LEU A 567 -18.99 -16.43 -8.73
C LEU A 567 -18.83 -14.99 -8.22
N HIS A 568 -19.79 -14.12 -8.54
CA HIS A 568 -19.78 -12.77 -8.00
C HIS A 568 -20.36 -12.73 -6.57
N ALA A 569 -19.47 -12.81 -5.57
CA ALA A 569 -19.77 -12.73 -4.14
C ALA A 569 -19.32 -11.40 -3.49
N ALA A 570 -19.33 -10.32 -4.27
CA ALA A 570 -18.83 -9.00 -3.87
C ALA A 570 -19.85 -7.89 -4.11
N HIS A 571 -19.46 -6.66 -3.76
CA HIS A 571 -20.15 -5.41 -4.11
C HIS A 571 -21.60 -5.29 -3.68
N GLY A 572 -21.98 -5.98 -2.60
CA GLY A 572 -23.32 -5.87 -2.00
C GLY A 572 -24.44 -6.49 -2.84
N TYR A 573 -24.09 -7.20 -3.92
CA TYR A 573 -25.03 -8.01 -4.69
C TYR A 573 -25.46 -9.26 -3.89
N LEU A 574 -26.26 -10.14 -4.48
CA LEU A 574 -27.00 -11.16 -3.71
C LEU A 574 -26.12 -12.01 -2.82
N ILE A 575 -25.06 -12.63 -3.35
CA ILE A 575 -24.21 -13.51 -2.54
C ILE A 575 -23.44 -12.71 -1.49
N SER A 576 -22.90 -11.54 -1.87
CA SER A 576 -22.27 -10.61 -0.92
C SER A 576 -23.23 -10.15 0.19
N SER A 577 -24.53 -10.06 -0.11
CA SER A 577 -25.55 -9.63 0.85
C SER A 577 -25.78 -10.65 1.96
N PHE A 578 -25.56 -11.95 1.69
CA PHE A 578 -25.54 -12.99 2.71
C PHE A 578 -24.26 -12.91 3.56
N ILE A 579 -23.12 -12.60 2.92
CA ILE A 579 -21.83 -12.53 3.61
C ILE A 579 -21.77 -11.32 4.54
N SER A 580 -22.16 -10.11 4.12
CA SER A 580 -22.00 -8.93 4.98
C SER A 580 -23.04 -8.89 6.13
N PRO A 581 -22.62 -8.64 7.38
CA PRO A 581 -23.56 -8.48 8.50
C PRO A 581 -24.40 -7.19 8.38
N LEU A 582 -24.04 -6.25 7.49
CA LEU A 582 -24.81 -5.03 7.24
C LEU A 582 -26.10 -5.30 6.45
N SER A 583 -26.15 -6.40 5.72
CA SER A 583 -27.26 -6.77 4.83
C SER A 583 -27.93 -8.08 5.21
N ASN A 584 -27.29 -8.89 6.06
CA ASN A 584 -27.83 -10.13 6.57
C ASN A 584 -28.05 -10.04 8.08
N VAL A 585 -29.31 -9.78 8.45
CA VAL A 585 -29.78 -9.73 9.84
C VAL A 585 -30.71 -10.91 10.16
N ARG A 586 -30.60 -11.99 9.38
CA ARG A 586 -31.39 -13.21 9.60
C ARG A 586 -31.09 -13.81 10.96
N THR A 587 -32.08 -14.48 11.53
CA THR A 587 -31.98 -15.18 12.82
C THR A 587 -32.02 -16.71 12.69
N ASP A 588 -32.08 -17.21 11.45
CA ASP A 588 -31.98 -18.64 11.14
C ASP A 588 -30.51 -19.06 10.90
N GLU A 589 -30.31 -20.29 10.40
CA GLU A 589 -28.99 -20.86 10.16
C GLU A 589 -28.18 -20.18 9.03
N TYR A 590 -28.75 -19.17 8.36
CA TYR A 590 -28.10 -18.40 7.29
C TYR A 590 -27.71 -16.98 7.74
N GLY A 591 -27.92 -16.60 9.00
CA GLY A 591 -27.51 -15.29 9.56
C GLY A 591 -26.78 -15.37 10.90
N GLY A 592 -26.28 -14.23 11.36
CA GLY A 592 -25.51 -14.12 12.60
C GLY A 592 -23.99 -14.34 12.41
N PRO A 593 -23.37 -15.34 13.07
CA PRO A 593 -21.94 -15.64 12.92
C PRO A 593 -21.50 -15.82 11.45
N LEU A 594 -20.21 -15.63 11.18
CA LEU A 594 -19.65 -15.71 9.82
C LEU A 594 -19.96 -17.06 9.16
N GLU A 595 -19.91 -18.15 9.92
CA GLU A 595 -20.15 -19.51 9.43
C GLU A 595 -21.57 -19.67 8.87
N ASN A 596 -22.56 -19.09 9.54
CA ASN A 596 -23.95 -19.10 9.08
C ASN A 596 -24.13 -18.20 7.86
N ARG A 597 -23.57 -16.99 7.89
CA ARG A 597 -23.59 -16.05 6.77
C ARG A 597 -22.96 -16.62 5.49
N MET A 598 -21.97 -17.49 5.65
CA MET A 598 -21.27 -18.18 4.57
C MET A 598 -21.98 -19.46 4.08
N ARG A 599 -22.96 -20.00 4.80
CA ARG A 599 -23.63 -21.27 4.45
C ARG A 599 -24.22 -21.24 3.04
N TYR A 600 -25.08 -20.27 2.74
CA TYR A 600 -25.70 -20.17 1.41
C TYR A 600 -24.69 -19.82 0.29
N PRO A 601 -23.77 -18.84 0.46
CA PRO A 601 -22.68 -18.62 -0.49
C PRO A 601 -21.90 -19.89 -0.87
N LEU A 602 -21.58 -20.74 0.11
CA LEU A 602 -20.84 -21.99 -0.12
C LEU A 602 -21.71 -23.06 -0.78
N GLU A 603 -23.01 -23.13 -0.49
CA GLU A 603 -23.94 -24.02 -1.20
C GLU A 603 -24.01 -23.68 -2.70
N VAL A 604 -24.16 -22.40 -3.03
CA VAL A 604 -24.17 -21.92 -4.42
C VAL A 604 -22.84 -22.25 -5.10
N PHE A 605 -21.72 -21.93 -4.44
CA PHE A 605 -20.39 -22.19 -4.98
C PHE A 605 -20.16 -23.68 -5.25
N ALA A 606 -20.50 -24.56 -4.30
CA ALA A 606 -20.38 -26.00 -4.45
C ALA A 606 -21.26 -26.54 -5.58
N ALA A 607 -22.48 -26.04 -5.73
CA ALA A 607 -23.38 -26.42 -6.82
C ALA A 607 -22.83 -25.98 -8.20
N MET A 608 -22.28 -24.77 -8.30
CA MET A 608 -21.58 -24.30 -9.51
C MET A 608 -20.35 -25.16 -9.79
N ARG A 609 -19.53 -25.46 -8.77
CA ARG A 609 -18.32 -26.30 -8.91
C ARG A 609 -18.66 -27.67 -9.48
N ALA A 610 -19.72 -28.30 -8.97
CA ALA A 610 -20.21 -29.59 -9.45
C ALA A 610 -20.73 -29.53 -10.91
N ALA A 611 -21.37 -28.43 -11.31
CA ALA A 611 -21.84 -28.23 -12.66
C ALA A 611 -20.74 -27.88 -13.67
N TRP A 612 -19.67 -27.21 -13.21
CA TRP A 612 -18.54 -26.77 -14.03
C TRP A 612 -17.49 -27.87 -14.29
N GLY A 613 -17.25 -28.75 -13.30
CA GLY A 613 -16.32 -29.89 -13.41
C GLY A 613 -14.82 -29.57 -13.21
N ASP A 614 -14.07 -30.48 -12.61
CA ASP A 614 -12.78 -30.18 -11.94
C ASP A 614 -11.60 -29.72 -12.81
N ALA A 615 -11.72 -29.83 -14.14
CA ALA A 615 -10.66 -29.49 -15.10
C ALA A 615 -10.53 -27.98 -15.33
N GLN A 616 -11.64 -27.25 -15.31
CA GLN A 616 -11.67 -25.82 -15.62
C GLN A 616 -11.67 -24.97 -14.34
N PRO A 617 -10.97 -23.82 -14.32
CA PRO A 617 -10.94 -22.95 -13.15
C PRO A 617 -12.30 -22.37 -12.78
N LEU A 618 -12.58 -22.30 -11.49
CA LEU A 618 -13.68 -21.55 -10.88
C LEU A 618 -13.11 -20.57 -9.85
N SER A 619 -13.36 -19.28 -10.07
CA SER A 619 -13.02 -18.22 -9.12
C SER A 619 -14.23 -17.75 -8.32
N VAL A 620 -13.95 -17.01 -7.25
CA VAL A 620 -14.92 -16.19 -6.54
C VAL A 620 -14.36 -14.78 -6.40
N ARG A 621 -15.20 -13.78 -6.68
CA ARG A 621 -14.91 -12.38 -6.35
C ARG A 621 -15.53 -12.03 -5.01
N ILE A 622 -14.75 -11.48 -4.08
CA ILE A 622 -15.22 -11.09 -2.74
C ILE A 622 -15.01 -9.60 -2.47
N SER A 623 -15.78 -9.06 -1.52
CA SER A 623 -15.47 -7.78 -0.88
C SER A 623 -14.72 -8.07 0.42
N ALA A 624 -13.43 -7.73 0.49
CA ALA A 624 -12.58 -7.98 1.66
C ALA A 624 -12.93 -7.10 2.87
N THR A 625 -13.61 -5.97 2.65
CA THR A 625 -14.15 -5.14 3.71
C THR A 625 -15.38 -4.40 3.19
N ASP A 626 -16.26 -4.02 4.12
CA ASP A 626 -17.41 -3.14 3.84
C ASP A 626 -17.06 -1.65 3.96
N TRP A 627 -15.84 -1.31 4.41
CA TRP A 627 -15.42 0.06 4.76
C TRP A 627 -16.27 0.72 5.85
N THR A 628 -16.75 -0.08 6.80
CA THR A 628 -17.46 0.38 7.99
C THR A 628 -17.07 -0.49 9.18
N ASP A 629 -17.07 0.09 10.39
CA ASP A 629 -16.71 -0.62 11.63
C ASP A 629 -17.69 -1.74 12.01
N ARG A 630 -18.91 -1.74 11.42
CA ARG A 630 -19.95 -2.74 11.67
C ARG A 630 -19.97 -3.86 10.63
N GLY A 631 -19.13 -3.78 9.60
CA GLY A 631 -19.10 -4.70 8.48
C GLY A 631 -18.04 -5.78 8.61
N LEU A 632 -17.65 -6.35 7.46
CA LEU A 632 -16.55 -7.32 7.38
C LEU A 632 -15.21 -6.69 7.77
N THR A 633 -14.52 -7.37 8.69
CA THR A 633 -13.14 -7.10 9.07
C THR A 633 -12.16 -7.73 8.07
N LEU A 634 -10.88 -7.38 8.18
CA LEU A 634 -9.84 -8.00 7.35
C LEU A 634 -9.63 -9.46 7.73
N GLU A 635 -9.75 -9.80 9.00
CA GLU A 635 -9.72 -11.17 9.50
C GLU A 635 -10.86 -12.01 8.91
N ASP A 636 -12.08 -11.44 8.84
CA ASP A 636 -13.21 -12.09 8.19
C ASP A 636 -12.90 -12.38 6.72
N SER A 637 -12.22 -11.47 6.01
CA SER A 637 -11.89 -11.68 4.59
C SER A 637 -10.97 -12.88 4.36
N VAL A 638 -10.01 -13.11 5.25
CA VAL A 638 -9.12 -14.28 5.22
C VAL A 638 -9.93 -15.55 5.51
N ALA A 639 -10.82 -15.52 6.49
CA ALA A 639 -11.70 -16.64 6.80
C ALA A 639 -12.65 -16.98 5.63
N VAL A 640 -13.28 -15.98 5.02
CA VAL A 640 -14.14 -16.12 3.83
C VAL A 640 -13.35 -16.76 2.67
N ALA A 641 -12.14 -16.28 2.40
CA ALA A 641 -11.28 -16.84 1.36
C ALA A 641 -10.91 -18.30 1.65
N ARG A 642 -10.55 -18.65 2.90
CA ARG A 642 -10.28 -20.04 3.31
C ARG A 642 -11.50 -20.95 3.11
N MET A 643 -12.69 -20.46 3.42
CA MET A 643 -13.93 -21.23 3.26
C MET A 643 -14.25 -21.50 1.78
N PHE A 644 -14.07 -20.51 0.91
CA PHE A 644 -14.22 -20.72 -0.54
C PHE A 644 -13.12 -21.61 -1.12
N ALA A 645 -11.86 -21.45 -0.67
CA ALA A 645 -10.77 -22.34 -1.05
C ALA A 645 -11.09 -23.80 -0.70
N ALA A 646 -11.57 -24.05 0.52
CA ALA A 646 -12.00 -25.38 0.96
C ALA A 646 -13.21 -25.92 0.17
N ALA A 647 -14.07 -25.05 -0.36
CA ALA A 647 -15.17 -25.41 -1.25
C ALA A 647 -14.75 -25.64 -2.71
N GLY A 648 -13.48 -25.44 -3.04
CA GLY A 648 -12.91 -25.72 -4.37
C GLY A 648 -12.67 -24.49 -5.24
N ALA A 649 -12.56 -23.29 -4.67
CA ALA A 649 -12.11 -22.11 -5.40
C ALA A 649 -10.63 -22.24 -5.79
N ASP A 650 -10.35 -21.94 -7.05
CA ASP A 650 -9.01 -22.07 -7.62
C ASP A 650 -8.20 -20.77 -7.46
N ILE A 651 -8.89 -19.64 -7.39
CA ILE A 651 -8.32 -18.30 -7.26
C ILE A 651 -9.38 -17.33 -6.72
N VAL A 652 -8.98 -16.34 -5.91
CA VAL A 652 -9.89 -15.32 -5.38
C VAL A 652 -9.63 -13.95 -6.04
N ASP A 653 -10.66 -13.33 -6.64
CA ASP A 653 -10.62 -11.93 -7.07
C ASP A 653 -10.95 -11.02 -5.89
N VAL A 654 -9.95 -10.27 -5.41
CA VAL A 654 -10.04 -9.55 -4.14
C VAL A 654 -10.40 -8.09 -4.39
N SER A 655 -11.67 -7.76 -4.19
CA SER A 655 -12.19 -6.40 -4.22
C SER A 655 -12.62 -5.94 -2.81
N ALA A 656 -13.35 -4.81 -2.71
CA ALA A 656 -13.80 -4.24 -1.45
C ALA A 656 -15.00 -3.31 -1.65
N GLY A 657 -15.82 -3.19 -0.61
CA GLY A 657 -16.88 -2.20 -0.52
C GLY A 657 -18.08 -2.44 -1.43
N GLN A 658 -18.79 -1.34 -1.68
CA GLN A 658 -20.10 -1.29 -2.35
C GLN A 658 -21.20 -2.14 -1.69
N THR A 659 -21.04 -2.45 -0.41
CA THR A 659 -21.97 -3.22 0.41
C THR A 659 -22.89 -2.33 1.26
N SER A 660 -22.50 -1.08 1.50
CA SER A 660 -23.30 -0.05 2.19
C SER A 660 -23.06 1.33 1.58
N THR A 661 -24.06 2.22 1.66
CA THR A 661 -23.92 3.64 1.33
C THR A 661 -23.16 4.45 2.38
N ASP A 662 -22.98 3.88 3.58
CA ASP A 662 -22.24 4.51 4.69
C ASP A 662 -20.72 4.30 4.58
N ALA A 663 -20.27 3.48 3.63
CA ALA A 663 -18.88 3.11 3.42
C ALA A 663 -17.95 4.33 3.29
N GLN A 664 -16.81 4.30 3.99
CA GLN A 664 -15.77 5.34 3.94
C GLN A 664 -14.45 4.78 3.39
N PRO A 665 -14.36 4.47 2.08
CA PRO A 665 -13.14 3.92 1.50
C PRO A 665 -11.98 4.92 1.53
N VAL A 666 -10.81 4.45 1.96
CA VAL A 666 -9.57 5.24 1.93
C VAL A 666 -8.88 5.00 0.59
N TYR A 667 -9.09 5.92 -0.36
CA TYR A 667 -8.49 5.81 -1.68
C TYR A 667 -6.99 6.15 -1.66
N GLY A 668 -6.24 5.41 -2.47
CA GLY A 668 -4.82 5.58 -2.69
C GLY A 668 -4.34 4.78 -3.90
N ARG A 669 -3.03 4.82 -4.16
CA ARG A 669 -2.38 3.92 -5.13
C ARG A 669 -2.59 2.48 -4.66
N MET A 670 -3.10 1.59 -5.53
CA MET A 670 -3.25 0.15 -5.23
C MET A 670 -4.03 -0.15 -3.93
N PHE A 671 -5.03 0.68 -3.59
CA PHE A 671 -5.61 0.70 -2.24
C PHE A 671 -6.31 -0.60 -1.79
N GLN A 672 -6.63 -1.50 -2.72
CA GLN A 672 -7.20 -2.83 -2.41
C GLN A 672 -6.14 -3.95 -2.45
N THR A 673 -4.94 -3.71 -2.99
CA THR A 673 -3.87 -4.70 -3.05
C THR A 673 -3.48 -5.26 -1.68
N PRO A 674 -3.45 -4.50 -0.56
CA PRO A 674 -3.17 -5.07 0.75
C PRO A 674 -4.12 -6.20 1.16
N PHE A 675 -5.37 -6.21 0.66
CA PHE A 675 -6.30 -7.30 0.92
C PHE A 675 -5.93 -8.56 0.17
N SER A 676 -5.54 -8.43 -1.11
CA SER A 676 -5.03 -9.53 -1.93
C SER A 676 -3.78 -10.14 -1.32
N ASP A 677 -2.86 -9.27 -0.90
CA ASP A 677 -1.61 -9.63 -0.26
C ASP A 677 -1.84 -10.47 1.00
N ARG A 678 -2.71 -9.98 1.88
CA ARG A 678 -3.08 -10.68 3.12
C ARG A 678 -3.69 -12.05 2.85
N ILE A 679 -4.71 -12.11 1.98
CA ILE A 679 -5.40 -13.37 1.66
C ILE A 679 -4.42 -14.37 1.04
N ARG A 680 -3.62 -13.95 0.06
CA ARG A 680 -2.66 -14.82 -0.62
C ARG A 680 -1.69 -15.46 0.36
N ASN A 681 -1.05 -14.64 1.18
CA ASN A 681 0.07 -15.09 2.01
C ASN A 681 -0.41 -15.75 3.32
N GLU A 682 -1.63 -15.49 3.81
CA GLU A 682 -2.17 -16.17 5.01
C GLU A 682 -2.99 -17.44 4.69
N THR A 683 -3.39 -17.65 3.44
CA THR A 683 -4.21 -18.82 3.05
C THR A 683 -3.53 -19.74 2.03
N GLY A 684 -2.56 -19.23 1.28
CA GLY A 684 -1.89 -19.95 0.20
C GLY A 684 -2.73 -20.09 -1.09
N ILE A 685 -3.98 -19.60 -1.12
CA ILE A 685 -4.77 -19.59 -2.35
C ILE A 685 -4.23 -18.52 -3.31
N PRO A 686 -4.16 -18.81 -4.63
CA PRO A 686 -3.90 -17.77 -5.60
C PRO A 686 -4.90 -16.62 -5.49
N THR A 687 -4.44 -15.40 -5.79
CA THR A 687 -5.31 -14.21 -5.76
C THR A 687 -5.14 -13.33 -6.98
N MET A 688 -6.18 -12.54 -7.28
CA MET A 688 -6.14 -11.45 -8.24
C MET A 688 -6.29 -10.12 -7.51
N ALA A 689 -5.36 -9.20 -7.76
CA ALA A 689 -5.42 -7.85 -7.22
C ALA A 689 -6.14 -6.91 -8.19
N VAL A 690 -7.08 -6.12 -7.67
CA VAL A 690 -7.75 -5.02 -8.38
C VAL A 690 -7.66 -3.73 -7.55
N GLY A 691 -8.08 -2.60 -8.13
CA GLY A 691 -8.30 -1.37 -7.36
C GLY A 691 -7.24 -0.29 -7.59
N ASN A 692 -7.56 0.65 -8.48
CA ASN A 692 -6.69 1.78 -8.83
C ASN A 692 -5.29 1.37 -9.34
N ILE A 693 -5.27 0.31 -10.15
CA ILE A 693 -4.10 -0.19 -10.88
C ILE A 693 -4.24 0.28 -12.33
N PHE A 694 -3.23 0.98 -12.85
CA PHE A 694 -3.30 1.62 -14.17
C PHE A 694 -1.97 1.73 -14.92
N GLU A 695 -0.84 1.37 -14.29
CA GLU A 695 0.51 1.42 -14.90
C GLU A 695 1.16 0.04 -14.89
N ALA A 696 2.05 -0.22 -15.84
CA ALA A 696 2.80 -1.47 -15.91
C ALA A 696 3.67 -1.69 -14.67
N ASP A 697 4.28 -0.62 -14.15
CA ASP A 697 5.05 -0.64 -12.90
C ASP A 697 4.20 -1.11 -11.70
N HIS A 698 2.90 -0.80 -11.69
CA HIS A 698 1.99 -1.29 -10.66
C HIS A 698 1.86 -2.81 -10.73
N VAL A 699 1.59 -3.32 -11.92
CA VAL A 699 1.41 -4.76 -12.16
C VAL A 699 2.68 -5.53 -11.79
N ASN A 700 3.83 -5.07 -12.28
CA ASN A 700 5.12 -5.71 -12.00
C ASN A 700 5.48 -5.69 -10.52
N SER A 701 5.20 -4.59 -9.82
CA SER A 701 5.45 -4.48 -8.38
C SER A 701 4.58 -5.42 -7.56
N ILE A 702 3.29 -5.53 -7.89
CA ILE A 702 2.35 -6.42 -7.19
C ILE A 702 2.78 -7.88 -7.34
N LEU A 703 3.13 -8.29 -8.55
CA LEU A 703 3.52 -9.66 -8.86
C LEU A 703 4.87 -10.03 -8.22
N MET A 704 5.90 -9.20 -8.42
CA MET A 704 7.24 -9.50 -7.91
C MET A 704 7.28 -9.50 -6.38
N ALA A 705 6.52 -8.62 -5.72
CA ALA A 705 6.43 -8.59 -4.26
C ALA A 705 5.57 -9.71 -3.65
N GLY A 706 4.97 -10.59 -4.46
CA GLY A 706 4.17 -11.73 -3.97
C GLY A 706 2.80 -11.33 -3.40
N ARG A 707 2.21 -10.23 -3.87
CA ARG A 707 0.93 -9.70 -3.37
C ARG A 707 -0.30 -10.21 -4.13
N ALA A 708 -0.09 -10.73 -5.34
CA ALA A 708 -1.11 -11.39 -6.15
C ALA A 708 -0.46 -12.27 -7.23
N ASP A 709 -1.24 -13.15 -7.83
CA ASP A 709 -0.80 -14.05 -8.90
C ASP A 709 -1.26 -13.56 -10.27
N LEU A 710 -2.37 -12.81 -10.32
CA LEU A 710 -2.86 -12.07 -11.48
C LEU A 710 -3.24 -10.64 -11.09
N VAL A 711 -3.28 -9.74 -12.06
CA VAL A 711 -3.59 -8.33 -11.83
C VAL A 711 -4.69 -7.84 -12.75
N CYS A 712 -5.77 -7.35 -12.15
CA CYS A 712 -6.98 -6.89 -12.81
C CYS A 712 -6.92 -5.38 -13.10
N LEU A 713 -7.07 -5.01 -14.38
CA LEU A 713 -7.20 -3.62 -14.83
C LEU A 713 -8.60 -3.42 -15.44
N ALA A 714 -9.26 -2.35 -15.00
CA ALA A 714 -10.62 -2.00 -15.47
C ALA A 714 -10.55 -0.78 -16.41
N ARG A 715 -10.67 0.42 -15.84
CA ARG A 715 -10.70 1.72 -16.55
C ARG A 715 -9.58 1.91 -17.59
N PRO A 716 -8.32 1.49 -17.37
CA PRO A 716 -7.29 1.55 -18.41
C PRO A 716 -7.70 0.86 -19.72
N HIS A 717 -8.37 -0.29 -19.66
CA HIS A 717 -8.88 -1.01 -20.83
C HIS A 717 -10.17 -0.41 -21.42
N LEU A 718 -10.86 0.49 -20.71
CA LEU A 718 -11.94 1.29 -21.29
C LEU A 718 -11.38 2.42 -22.15
N SER A 719 -10.31 3.09 -21.68
CA SER A 719 -9.63 4.16 -22.42
C SER A 719 -8.74 3.64 -23.55
N ASP A 720 -8.12 2.48 -23.36
CA ASP A 720 -7.17 1.88 -24.29
C ASP A 720 -7.34 0.36 -24.31
N PRO A 721 -8.07 -0.21 -25.29
CA PRO A 721 -8.26 -1.65 -25.34
C PRO A 721 -6.94 -2.41 -25.56
N TYR A 722 -5.90 -1.76 -26.11
CA TYR A 722 -4.60 -2.37 -26.42
C TYR A 722 -3.51 -2.01 -25.39
N TRP A 723 -3.93 -1.62 -24.19
CA TRP A 723 -3.07 -1.16 -23.11
C TRP A 723 -1.84 -2.05 -22.88
N LEU A 724 -1.97 -3.38 -22.92
CA LEU A 724 -0.82 -4.28 -22.71
C LEU A 724 0.23 -4.13 -23.82
N LEU A 725 -0.19 -4.05 -25.09
CA LEU A 725 0.72 -3.91 -26.22
C LEU A 725 1.49 -2.58 -26.16
N HIS A 726 0.81 -1.51 -25.73
CA HIS A 726 1.44 -0.20 -25.52
C HIS A 726 2.38 -0.21 -24.30
N ALA A 727 1.97 -0.84 -23.19
CA ALA A 727 2.80 -1.02 -22.00
C ALA A 727 4.06 -1.83 -22.31
N ALA A 728 3.95 -2.94 -23.05
CA ALA A 728 5.08 -3.72 -23.53
C ALA A 728 6.04 -2.87 -24.36
N THR A 729 5.49 -2.08 -25.29
CA THR A 729 6.29 -1.17 -26.12
C THR A 729 7.07 -0.17 -25.27
N ALA A 730 6.42 0.47 -24.30
CA ALA A 730 7.01 1.47 -23.41
C ALA A 730 8.08 0.88 -22.48
N LEU A 731 7.90 -0.37 -22.03
CA LEU A 731 8.90 -1.11 -21.24
C LEU A 731 10.08 -1.63 -22.08
N GLY A 732 10.04 -1.46 -23.42
CA GLY A 732 11.05 -2.02 -24.31
C GLY A 732 10.91 -3.52 -24.56
N ASP A 733 9.78 -4.14 -24.17
CA ASP A 733 9.50 -5.53 -24.50
C ASP A 733 9.20 -5.67 -26.00
N ARG A 734 9.95 -6.56 -26.66
CA ARG A 734 9.82 -6.85 -28.10
C ARG A 734 9.33 -8.28 -28.36
N GLN A 735 8.88 -8.97 -27.32
CA GLN A 735 8.44 -10.37 -27.37
C GLN A 735 6.92 -10.49 -27.34
N GLU A 736 6.19 -9.49 -26.81
CA GLU A 736 4.74 -9.50 -26.83
C GLU A 736 4.20 -9.57 -28.27
N ASP A 737 3.33 -10.53 -28.53
CA ASP A 737 2.83 -10.79 -29.86
C ASP A 737 1.69 -9.84 -30.22
N TRP A 738 1.86 -9.16 -31.35
CA TRP A 738 0.83 -8.30 -31.93
C TRP A 738 0.09 -9.09 -33.01
N PRO A 739 -1.23 -8.93 -33.14
CA PRO A 739 -1.98 -9.51 -34.25
C PRO A 739 -1.27 -9.23 -35.59
N LEU A 740 -1.17 -10.25 -36.45
CA LEU A 740 -0.40 -10.16 -37.70
C LEU A 740 -0.73 -8.91 -38.53
N PRO A 741 -2.02 -8.49 -38.69
CA PRO A 741 -2.36 -7.27 -39.42
C PRO A 741 -1.85 -5.96 -38.78
N TYR A 742 -1.49 -5.98 -37.50
CA TYR A 742 -1.09 -4.77 -36.73
C TYR A 742 0.42 -4.55 -36.67
N ARG A 743 1.23 -5.42 -37.28
CA ARG A 743 2.71 -5.33 -37.25
C ARG A 743 3.26 -3.99 -37.74
N ALA A 744 2.65 -3.38 -38.76
CA ALA A 744 3.09 -2.06 -39.22
C ALA A 744 2.89 -0.96 -38.15
N GLY A 745 1.81 -1.05 -37.37
CA GLY A 745 1.55 -0.17 -36.24
C GLY A 745 2.51 -0.42 -35.07
N ARG A 746 2.77 -1.68 -34.76
CA ARG A 746 3.80 -2.10 -33.79
C ARG A 746 5.17 -1.51 -34.12
N ASP A 747 5.64 -1.70 -35.36
CA ASP A 747 6.96 -1.24 -35.78
C ASP A 747 7.08 0.29 -35.70
N GLN A 748 5.98 1.01 -35.97
CA GLN A 748 5.93 2.45 -35.75
C GLN A 748 6.01 2.81 -34.26
N ALA A 749 5.25 2.13 -33.40
CA ALA A 749 5.23 2.38 -31.96
C ALA A 749 6.60 2.11 -31.32
N TRP A 750 7.26 1.01 -31.71
CA TRP A 750 8.62 0.69 -31.26
C TRP A 750 9.64 1.77 -31.62
N ARG A 751 9.63 2.26 -32.87
CA ARG A 751 10.54 3.36 -33.28
C ARG A 751 10.30 4.65 -32.49
N LEU A 752 9.05 4.96 -32.14
CA LEU A 752 8.74 6.13 -31.33
C LEU A 752 9.25 5.96 -29.90
N ALA A 753 9.03 4.79 -29.30
CA ALA A 753 9.55 4.47 -27.97
C ALA A 753 11.08 4.50 -27.92
N ASP A 754 11.76 3.97 -28.93
CA ASP A 754 13.22 4.01 -29.03
C ASP A 754 13.72 5.47 -29.09
N LYS A 755 13.07 6.32 -29.89
CA LYS A 755 13.39 7.75 -29.98
C LYS A 755 13.15 8.49 -28.65
N GLU A 756 12.05 8.19 -27.96
CA GLU A 756 11.77 8.76 -26.65
C GLU A 756 12.81 8.34 -25.61
N ALA A 757 13.23 7.07 -25.63
CA ALA A 757 14.29 6.57 -24.76
C ALA A 757 15.66 7.20 -25.07
N GLU A 758 15.98 7.44 -26.35
CA GLU A 758 17.19 8.16 -26.76
C GLU A 758 17.18 9.61 -26.25
N VAL A 759 16.04 10.30 -26.36
CA VAL A 759 15.88 11.68 -25.86
C VAL A 759 15.96 11.72 -24.33
N ALA A 760 15.42 10.73 -23.62
CA ALA A 760 15.50 10.67 -22.16
C ALA A 760 16.91 10.35 -21.64
N ARG A 761 17.78 9.75 -22.46
CA ARG A 761 19.19 9.47 -22.13
C ARG A 761 20.14 10.63 -22.46
N ALA A 762 19.76 11.47 -23.42
CA ALA A 762 20.52 12.65 -23.83
C ALA A 762 20.30 13.82 -22.87
#